data_AF-A0A242L2C4-F1
#
_entry.id   AF-A0A242L2C4-F1
#
_cell.length_a   1.000
_cell.length_b   1.000
_cell.length_c   1.000
_cell.angle_alpha   90.00
_cell.angle_beta   90.00
_cell.angle_gamma   90.00
#
_symmetry.space_group_name_H-M   'P 1'
#
loop_
_entity.id
_entity.type
_entity.pdbx_description
1 polymer ?
#
loop_
_entity_poly.entity_id
_entity_poly.type
_entity_poly.pdbx_seq_one_letter_code
_entity_poly.pdbx_strand_id
1 'polypeptide(L)'
;MKKNDVGIEEIVKSRNKRRSNRHFLRRNTKDPRRVMLDYQKKIVDFSLLGNKTSISSKVSLYLFVGVSILIFFLFFSMIGFVSSATIKINELELTKVWKYLTELDAELTLELNSTKSSILVNERVVAANEVVIRTDIEEVLIYLDMVYGDDQLGNPDVLKETIQGLHEQMWQVDSDGRQIKVTSQPLSQVITWTSEWKERRQLLAEIGLYASLTELSNPLKETDSLRIKQRFGYYVSNQEKSLLEGLLIQTEQKESIVAVIAGEITRDRENVTITMDDQTITYHDVDLTATEGQMVSVGTEIGRVKQEELHLSYQKKGEIVNPAFYLPNVVDNNETQLDPIETDTAFNEQKFREVILLHCHAFSDHAETIIQEAKKNNISPIVLAAIMIHETAWGTSEGIREKNNPGGLMRENELLSYATLEEGIAATARTLNQLIVNQRLLTVEQLGSVYCPVGASNDPLGLNQYWVPAIKELFVQLGGSKEMSLLWQSDHTVGQEVLIQARTLYRQNVQYSQGFERGTFPYHDCSSFVLWAMRSVGLPVPLGSTETLYSLEGTFLMPISREDVRAGDLFVWGKKGHSLGSYGHTGLFLDDGGKTILHCTPATARGYGQEGDIVITPFEGYAGDLQLAPVYFYRLLGENK
;
A
#
# COMPACT_ATOMS: atom_id res chain seq x y z
N MET A 1 64.20 20.14 34.83
CA MET A 1 65.15 19.40 35.70
C MET A 1 64.40 18.24 36.34
N LYS A 2 64.94 17.01 36.20
CA LYS A 2 64.55 15.71 36.83
C LYS A 2 63.17 15.14 36.46
N LYS A 3 63.04 14.14 35.56
CA LYS A 3 63.39 12.69 35.65
C LYS A 3 62.79 12.00 36.88
N ASN A 4 61.90 11.05 36.64
CA ASN A 4 62.06 9.64 37.05
C ASN A 4 61.15 8.73 36.22
N ASP A 5 61.79 7.93 35.36
CA ASP A 5 61.29 6.64 34.85
C ASP A 5 61.33 5.60 35.98
N VAL A 6 60.42 4.61 35.96
CA VAL A 6 60.70 3.17 35.78
C VAL A 6 59.43 2.34 36.04
N GLY A 7 59.17 1.37 35.15
CA GLY A 7 58.26 0.23 35.30
C GLY A 7 57.22 0.19 34.17
N ILE A 8 57.56 -0.18 32.93
CA ILE A 8 57.78 -1.54 32.38
C ILE A 8 56.62 -2.51 32.63
N GLU A 9 56.03 -2.90 31.49
CA GLU A 9 55.25 -4.09 31.16
C GLU A 9 53.72 -4.10 31.34
N GLU A 10 53.09 -4.53 30.23
CA GLU A 10 51.68 -4.87 30.03
C GLU A 10 50.64 -3.74 29.96
N ILE A 11 50.33 -3.32 28.72
CA ILE A 11 49.03 -3.54 28.05
C ILE A 11 49.06 -2.73 26.74
N VAL A 12 49.62 -3.34 25.69
CA VAL A 12 49.37 -2.94 24.30
C VAL A 12 48.21 -3.78 23.81
N LYS A 13 46.98 -3.27 23.94
CA LYS A 13 45.83 -3.58 23.08
C LYS A 13 44.66 -2.64 23.40
N SER A 14 44.09 -2.07 22.35
CA SER A 14 42.83 -1.29 22.30
C SER A 14 42.89 0.23 22.51
N ARG A 15 43.42 0.95 21.51
CA ARG A 15 42.92 2.28 21.16
C ARG A 15 42.59 2.32 19.66
N ASN A 16 41.30 2.17 19.35
CA ASN A 16 40.57 2.82 18.24
C ASN A 16 39.22 2.11 18.04
N LYS A 17 38.18 2.57 18.73
CA LYS A 17 36.79 2.23 18.38
C LYS A 17 35.88 3.43 18.62
N ARG A 18 35.93 4.39 17.69
CA ARG A 18 34.86 5.35 17.40
C ARG A 18 34.75 5.47 15.90
N ARG A 19 33.87 4.66 15.29
CA ARG A 19 33.30 4.87 13.95
C ARG A 19 31.96 4.16 13.89
N SER A 20 30.91 4.96 13.71
CA SER A 20 29.69 4.70 12.94
C SER A 20 29.08 3.29 13.03
N ASN A 21 28.05 3.12 13.86
CA ASN A 21 27.08 2.03 13.72
C ASN A 21 26.04 2.42 12.65
N ARG A 22 26.40 2.25 11.38
CA ARG A 22 25.46 2.13 10.24
C ARG A 22 25.91 0.91 9.44
N HIS A 23 25.51 -0.28 9.89
CA HIS A 23 25.44 -1.51 9.10
C HIS A 23 24.89 -2.64 9.99
N PHE A 24 23.57 -2.72 10.08
CA PHE A 24 22.92 -3.98 10.41
C PHE A 24 21.53 -3.97 9.79
N LEU A 25 21.46 -4.44 8.54
CA LEU A 25 20.31 -5.01 7.83
C LEU A 25 20.79 -5.27 6.39
N ARG A 26 21.67 -6.26 6.24
CA ARG A 26 21.98 -6.88 4.94
C ARG A 26 21.68 -8.36 5.12
N ARG A 27 20.40 -8.72 5.08
CA ARG A 27 20.02 -10.12 4.85
C ARG A 27 20.41 -10.41 3.41
N ASN A 28 21.42 -11.26 3.25
CA ASN A 28 21.83 -11.83 1.98
C ASN A 28 20.65 -12.62 1.39
N THR A 29 19.83 -12.00 0.55
CA THR A 29 19.27 -12.71 -0.59
C THR A 29 20.46 -12.99 -1.50
N LYS A 30 20.89 -14.26 -1.55
CA LYS A 30 21.98 -14.63 -2.46
C LYS A 30 21.44 -14.50 -3.87
N ASP A 31 22.03 -13.61 -4.65
CA ASP A 31 21.86 -13.50 -6.11
C ASP A 31 21.78 -14.91 -6.72
N PRO A 32 20.67 -15.29 -7.39
CA PRO A 32 20.48 -16.59 -8.01
C PRO A 32 21.62 -16.98 -8.96
N ARG A 33 22.25 -16.00 -9.64
CA ARG A 33 23.39 -16.23 -10.53
C ARG A 33 24.66 -16.56 -9.77
N ARG A 34 24.84 -15.98 -8.56
CA ARG A 34 25.95 -16.29 -7.66
C ARG A 34 25.77 -17.64 -6.96
N VAL A 35 24.53 -18.02 -6.62
CA VAL A 35 24.18 -19.37 -6.16
C VAL A 35 24.42 -20.39 -7.28
N MET A 36 24.08 -20.07 -8.52
CA MET A 36 24.31 -20.92 -9.69
C MET A 36 25.80 -21.06 -10.03
N LEU A 37 26.60 -20.00 -9.87
CA LEU A 37 28.07 -20.03 -10.00
C LEU A 37 28.76 -20.83 -8.89
N ASP A 38 28.27 -20.73 -7.63
CA ASP A 38 28.74 -21.59 -6.52
C ASP A 38 28.30 -23.06 -6.72
N TYR A 39 27.14 -23.29 -7.32
CA TYR A 39 26.67 -24.62 -7.73
C TYR A 39 27.52 -25.20 -8.85
N GLN A 40 27.84 -24.41 -9.88
CA GLN A 40 28.72 -24.80 -10.98
C GLN A 40 30.15 -25.10 -10.49
N LYS A 41 30.69 -24.29 -9.56
CA LYS A 41 31.97 -24.59 -8.89
C LYS A 41 31.92 -25.89 -8.10
N LYS A 42 30.85 -26.13 -7.33
CA LYS A 42 30.67 -27.39 -6.57
C LYS A 42 30.46 -28.61 -7.47
N ILE A 43 29.82 -28.47 -8.64
CA ILE A 43 29.68 -29.54 -9.63
C ILE A 43 31.03 -29.89 -10.27
N VAL A 44 31.89 -28.89 -10.52
CA VAL A 44 33.27 -29.09 -10.99
C VAL A 44 34.15 -29.71 -9.89
N ASP A 45 33.98 -29.33 -8.62
CA ASP A 45 34.70 -29.97 -7.51
C ASP A 45 34.22 -31.41 -7.25
N PHE A 46 32.93 -31.71 -7.50
CA PHE A 46 32.38 -33.07 -7.42
C PHE A 46 32.91 -33.98 -8.54
N SER A 47 33.17 -33.44 -9.73
CA SER A 47 33.79 -34.19 -10.84
C SER A 47 35.28 -34.49 -10.58
N LEU A 48 35.96 -33.67 -9.78
CA LEU A 48 37.36 -33.89 -9.35
C LEU A 48 37.49 -34.85 -8.15
N LEU A 49 36.45 -34.97 -7.31
CA LEU A 49 36.40 -35.92 -6.18
C LEU A 49 36.08 -37.37 -6.58
N GLY A 50 35.53 -37.59 -7.79
CA GLY A 50 35.23 -38.93 -8.33
C GLY A 50 36.46 -39.78 -8.65
N ASN A 51 37.68 -39.22 -8.56
CA ASN A 51 38.92 -39.91 -8.95
C ASN A 51 39.51 -40.83 -7.86
N LYS A 52 38.78 -41.11 -6.76
CA LYS A 52 39.24 -41.99 -5.67
C LYS A 52 38.36 -43.20 -5.35
N THR A 53 37.31 -43.46 -6.12
CA THR A 53 36.55 -44.71 -6.00
C THR A 53 36.31 -45.30 -7.38
N SER A 54 36.77 -46.53 -7.57
CA SER A 54 36.65 -47.33 -8.79
C SER A 54 35.18 -47.63 -9.13
N ILE A 55 34.47 -46.63 -9.63
CA ILE A 55 33.21 -46.79 -10.33
C ILE A 55 33.58 -46.92 -11.81
N SER A 56 33.25 -48.06 -12.41
CA SER A 56 33.46 -48.32 -13.84
C SER A 56 33.03 -47.12 -14.69
N SER A 57 33.89 -46.67 -15.61
CA SER A 57 33.66 -45.49 -16.47
C SER A 57 32.32 -45.52 -17.20
N LYS A 58 31.78 -46.72 -17.45
CA LYS A 58 30.45 -46.93 -18.03
C LYS A 58 29.32 -46.53 -17.07
N VAL A 59 29.43 -46.86 -15.78
CA VAL A 59 28.41 -46.55 -14.76
C VAL A 59 28.34 -45.03 -14.50
N SER A 60 29.48 -44.34 -14.48
CA SER A 60 29.52 -42.87 -14.38
C SER A 60 28.87 -42.19 -15.59
N LEU A 61 29.06 -42.75 -16.80
CA LEU A 61 28.45 -42.23 -18.02
C LEU A 61 26.93 -42.42 -18.00
N TYR A 62 26.44 -43.61 -17.62
CA TYR A 62 25.00 -43.87 -17.49
C TYR A 62 24.33 -43.02 -16.42
N LEU A 63 25.02 -42.74 -15.30
CA LEU A 63 24.50 -41.85 -14.25
C LEU A 63 24.40 -40.40 -14.75
N PHE A 64 25.43 -39.91 -15.45
CA PHE A 64 25.45 -38.56 -16.01
C PHE A 64 24.38 -38.37 -17.10
N VAL A 65 24.24 -39.34 -18.00
CA VAL A 65 23.17 -39.35 -19.02
C VAL A 65 21.80 -39.44 -18.35
N GLY A 66 21.64 -40.29 -17.33
CA GLY A 66 20.38 -40.41 -16.58
C GLY A 66 19.97 -39.13 -15.86
N VAL A 67 20.92 -38.45 -15.20
CA VAL A 67 20.66 -37.14 -14.54
C VAL A 67 20.38 -36.06 -15.58
N SER A 68 21.09 -36.04 -16.71
CA SER A 68 20.84 -35.08 -17.79
C SER A 68 19.47 -35.28 -18.43
N ILE A 69 19.06 -36.54 -18.64
CA ILE A 69 17.72 -36.90 -19.12
C ILE A 69 16.65 -36.52 -18.08
N LEU A 70 16.89 -36.76 -16.79
CA LEU A 70 15.97 -36.36 -15.72
C LEU A 70 15.82 -34.83 -15.64
N ILE A 71 16.92 -34.07 -15.71
CA ILE A 71 16.90 -32.60 -15.75
C ILE A 71 16.18 -32.13 -17.02
N PHE A 72 16.42 -32.77 -18.17
CA PHE A 72 15.72 -32.47 -19.42
C PHE A 72 14.21 -32.75 -19.29
N PHE A 73 13.79 -33.85 -18.67
CA PHE A 73 12.38 -34.14 -18.40
C PHE A 73 11.76 -33.18 -17.38
N LEU A 74 12.47 -32.82 -16.31
CA LEU A 74 12.02 -31.84 -15.32
C LEU A 74 11.89 -30.43 -15.94
N PHE A 75 12.80 -30.08 -16.85
CA PHE A 75 12.77 -28.82 -17.59
C PHE A 75 11.62 -28.81 -18.61
N PHE A 76 11.41 -29.89 -19.36
CA PHE A 76 10.27 -30.02 -20.28
C PHE A 76 8.92 -30.12 -19.54
N SER A 77 8.87 -30.77 -18.37
CA SER A 77 7.66 -30.77 -17.53
C SER A 77 7.37 -29.40 -16.98
N MET A 78 8.39 -28.61 -16.60
CA MET A 78 8.20 -27.20 -16.21
C MET A 78 7.71 -26.35 -17.39
N ILE A 79 8.26 -26.50 -18.60
CA ILE A 79 7.81 -25.73 -19.78
C ILE A 79 6.35 -26.04 -20.12
N GLY A 80 5.98 -27.33 -20.14
CA GLY A 80 4.59 -27.74 -20.35
C GLY A 80 3.66 -27.22 -19.26
N PHE A 81 4.08 -27.28 -18.00
CA PHE A 81 3.31 -26.80 -16.85
C PHE A 81 3.09 -25.27 -16.89
N VAL A 82 4.14 -24.49 -17.14
CA VAL A 82 4.05 -23.01 -17.24
C VAL A 82 3.09 -22.60 -18.36
N SER A 83 3.16 -23.23 -19.54
CA SER A 83 2.26 -22.91 -20.66
C SER A 83 0.76 -23.15 -20.37
N SER A 84 0.44 -24.06 -19.46
CA SER A 84 -0.94 -24.31 -19.03
C SER A 84 -1.42 -23.35 -17.93
N ALA A 85 -0.49 -22.78 -17.17
CA ALA A 85 -0.75 -21.97 -15.98
C ALA A 85 -0.78 -20.45 -16.27
N THR A 86 -0.22 -19.97 -17.38
CA THR A 86 -0.15 -18.53 -17.70
C THR A 86 -1.39 -18.01 -18.44
N ILE A 87 -1.52 -16.68 -18.50
CA ILE A 87 -2.49 -16.00 -19.37
C ILE A 87 -2.27 -16.45 -20.82
N LYS A 88 -3.38 -16.76 -21.50
CA LYS A 88 -3.46 -17.17 -22.90
C LYS A 88 -3.90 -16.03 -23.83
N ILE A 89 -4.55 -15.00 -23.30
CA ILE A 89 -4.96 -13.81 -24.08
C ILE A 89 -3.77 -13.18 -24.79
N ASN A 90 -3.97 -12.82 -26.05
CA ASN A 90 -3.07 -11.97 -26.82
C ASN A 90 -2.68 -10.66 -26.09
N GLU A 91 -1.38 -10.37 -26.06
CA GLU A 91 -0.77 -9.20 -25.41
C GLU A 91 -1.33 -7.82 -25.86
N LEU A 92 -1.73 -7.70 -27.13
CA LEU A 92 -2.34 -6.48 -27.67
C LEU A 92 -3.77 -6.30 -27.13
N GLU A 93 -4.52 -7.39 -27.02
CA GLU A 93 -5.87 -7.36 -26.44
C GLU A 93 -5.83 -7.08 -24.94
N LEU A 94 -4.87 -7.68 -24.21
CA LEU A 94 -4.62 -7.34 -22.80
C LEU A 94 -4.37 -5.83 -22.61
N THR A 95 -3.59 -5.22 -23.50
CA THR A 95 -3.30 -3.78 -23.45
C THR A 95 -4.56 -2.96 -23.67
N LYS A 96 -5.43 -3.33 -24.61
CA LYS A 96 -6.70 -2.65 -24.88
C LYS A 96 -7.66 -2.74 -23.70
N VAL A 97 -7.82 -3.94 -23.12
CA VAL A 97 -8.67 -4.16 -21.94
C VAL A 97 -8.18 -3.35 -20.75
N TRP A 98 -6.87 -3.37 -20.49
CA TRP A 98 -6.25 -2.55 -19.44
C TRP A 98 -6.53 -1.06 -19.64
N LYS A 99 -6.29 -0.55 -20.86
CA LYS A 99 -6.54 0.85 -21.21
C LYS A 99 -8.01 1.23 -20.99
N TYR A 100 -8.94 0.36 -21.38
CA TYR A 100 -10.37 0.62 -21.19
C TYR A 100 -10.78 0.64 -19.71
N LEU A 101 -10.30 -0.29 -18.88
CA LEU A 101 -10.56 -0.27 -17.44
C LEU A 101 -10.01 1.00 -16.77
N THR A 102 -8.80 1.44 -17.15
CA THR A 102 -8.27 2.71 -16.63
C THR A 102 -9.07 3.93 -17.11
N GLU A 103 -9.72 3.83 -18.28
CA GLU A 103 -10.62 4.89 -18.76
C GLU A 103 -11.86 5.00 -17.88
N LEU A 104 -12.49 3.87 -17.56
CA LEU A 104 -13.64 3.81 -16.64
C LEU A 104 -13.27 4.35 -15.26
N ASP A 105 -12.09 3.98 -14.73
CA ASP A 105 -11.57 4.52 -13.48
C ASP A 105 -11.42 6.05 -13.52
N ALA A 106 -10.83 6.59 -14.58
CA ALA A 106 -10.63 8.03 -14.74
C ALA A 106 -11.96 8.78 -14.90
N GLU A 107 -12.91 8.22 -15.64
CA GLU A 107 -14.24 8.82 -15.84
C GLU A 107 -15.03 8.87 -14.54
N LEU A 108 -15.08 7.77 -13.79
CA LEU A 108 -15.75 7.74 -12.49
C LEU A 108 -15.07 8.68 -11.49
N THR A 109 -13.73 8.75 -11.51
CA THR A 109 -12.97 9.70 -10.69
C THR A 109 -13.36 11.15 -10.98
N LEU A 110 -13.46 11.53 -12.26
CA LEU A 110 -13.87 12.89 -12.65
C LEU A 110 -15.32 13.20 -12.27
N GLU A 111 -16.22 12.23 -12.44
CA GLU A 111 -17.62 12.37 -12.02
C GLU A 111 -17.72 12.67 -10.52
N LEU A 112 -17.05 11.88 -9.69
CA LEU A 112 -17.05 12.04 -8.24
C LEU A 112 -16.40 13.37 -7.82
N ASN A 113 -15.23 13.70 -8.38
CA ASN A 113 -14.51 14.96 -8.13
C ASN A 113 -15.37 16.21 -8.42
N SER A 114 -16.29 16.13 -9.39
CA SER A 114 -17.12 17.27 -9.82
C SER A 114 -18.16 17.72 -8.78
N THR A 115 -18.46 16.87 -7.80
CA THR A 115 -19.59 17.05 -6.87
C THR A 115 -19.32 18.06 -5.76
N LYS A 116 -18.03 18.37 -5.49
CA LYS A 116 -17.57 19.35 -4.48
C LYS A 116 -18.15 19.13 -3.07
N SER A 117 -18.52 17.91 -2.75
CA SER A 117 -19.06 17.49 -1.45
C SER A 117 -18.13 16.45 -0.80
N SER A 118 -18.51 15.95 0.38
CA SER A 118 -17.91 14.72 0.91
C SER A 118 -18.59 13.50 0.32
N ILE A 119 -17.83 12.44 0.05
CA ILE A 119 -18.30 11.17 -0.51
C ILE A 119 -18.06 10.07 0.53
N LEU A 120 -19.04 9.19 0.74
CA LEU A 120 -18.90 8.03 1.63
C LEU A 120 -18.37 6.83 0.83
N VAL A 121 -17.08 6.54 0.88
CA VAL A 121 -16.45 5.39 0.23
C VAL A 121 -16.21 4.27 1.23
N ASN A 122 -16.85 3.10 1.08
CA ASN A 122 -16.69 1.95 2.00
C ASN A 122 -16.80 2.30 3.49
N GLU A 123 -17.84 3.06 3.84
CA GLU A 123 -18.07 3.58 5.20
C GLU A 123 -17.10 4.70 5.63
N ARG A 124 -16.15 5.08 4.77
CA ARG A 124 -15.24 6.20 5.00
C ARG A 124 -15.71 7.46 4.31
N VAL A 125 -15.83 8.55 5.04
CA VAL A 125 -16.05 9.86 4.41
C VAL A 125 -14.72 10.32 3.79
N VAL A 126 -14.73 10.75 2.54
CA VAL A 126 -13.58 11.27 1.78
C VAL A 126 -13.98 12.56 1.09
N ALA A 127 -13.04 13.48 0.89
CA ALA A 127 -13.32 14.70 0.16
C ALA A 127 -13.48 14.38 -1.34
N ALA A 128 -14.54 14.87 -1.99
CA ALA A 128 -14.83 14.51 -3.39
C ALA A 128 -13.63 14.70 -4.31
N ASN A 129 -12.94 15.84 -4.19
CA ASN A 129 -11.76 16.26 -4.97
C ASN A 129 -10.47 15.45 -4.68
N GLU A 130 -10.50 14.58 -3.67
CA GLU A 130 -9.39 13.70 -3.30
C GLU A 130 -9.70 12.24 -3.64
N VAL A 131 -10.91 11.92 -4.12
CA VAL A 131 -11.28 10.55 -4.51
C VAL A 131 -10.53 10.18 -5.79
N VAL A 132 -9.87 9.02 -5.77
CA VAL A 132 -9.29 8.40 -6.96
C VAL A 132 -9.77 6.96 -7.05
N ILE A 133 -10.44 6.62 -8.14
CA ILE A 133 -10.85 5.26 -8.44
C ILE A 133 -9.67 4.50 -9.04
N ARG A 134 -9.39 3.32 -8.51
CA ARG A 134 -8.34 2.44 -8.99
C ARG A 134 -8.78 0.98 -8.89
N THR A 135 -9.21 0.42 -10.01
CA THR A 135 -9.61 -0.98 -10.12
C THR A 135 -8.38 -1.91 -10.07
N ASP A 136 -8.53 -3.07 -9.41
CA ASP A 136 -7.59 -4.19 -9.51
C ASP A 136 -7.78 -4.88 -10.88
N ILE A 137 -7.09 -4.36 -11.88
CA ILE A 137 -7.23 -4.79 -13.28
C ILE A 137 -6.75 -6.22 -13.48
N GLU A 138 -5.74 -6.67 -12.73
CA GLU A 138 -5.18 -8.01 -12.85
C GLU A 138 -6.22 -9.08 -12.54
N GLU A 139 -7.06 -8.87 -11.52
CA GLU A 139 -8.15 -9.77 -11.18
C GLU A 139 -9.17 -9.89 -12.33
N VAL A 140 -9.47 -8.77 -13.00
CA VAL A 140 -10.35 -8.73 -14.17
C VAL A 140 -9.72 -9.47 -15.36
N LEU A 141 -8.43 -9.28 -15.62
CA LEU A 141 -7.73 -9.95 -16.71
C LEU A 141 -7.68 -11.48 -16.51
N ILE A 142 -7.42 -11.94 -15.29
CA ILE A 142 -7.45 -13.37 -14.95
C ILE A 142 -8.85 -13.94 -15.23
N TYR A 143 -9.89 -13.23 -14.79
CA TYR A 143 -11.27 -13.66 -15.04
C TYR A 143 -11.58 -13.77 -16.53
N LEU A 144 -11.25 -12.74 -17.31
CA LEU A 144 -11.52 -12.73 -18.75
C LEU A 144 -10.75 -13.83 -19.50
N ASP A 145 -9.49 -14.09 -19.12
CA ASP A 145 -8.67 -15.16 -19.71
C ASP A 145 -9.31 -16.53 -19.52
N MET A 146 -9.87 -16.77 -18.34
CA MET A 146 -10.51 -18.03 -18.01
C MET A 146 -11.87 -18.20 -18.70
N VAL A 147 -12.69 -17.15 -18.72
CA VAL A 147 -14.06 -17.24 -19.24
C VAL A 147 -14.10 -17.29 -20.76
N TYR A 148 -13.26 -16.48 -21.42
CA TYR A 148 -13.34 -16.29 -22.86
C TYR A 148 -12.20 -16.96 -23.63
N GLY A 149 -11.01 -17.10 -23.03
CA GLY A 149 -9.81 -17.61 -23.71
C GLY A 149 -9.38 -16.76 -24.92
N ASP A 150 -8.33 -17.17 -25.63
CA ASP A 150 -7.74 -16.39 -26.74
C ASP A 150 -8.71 -16.22 -27.93
N ASP A 151 -9.53 -17.25 -28.23
CA ASP A 151 -10.39 -17.28 -29.43
C ASP A 151 -11.62 -16.36 -29.36
N GLN A 152 -12.11 -15.98 -28.16
CA GLN A 152 -13.31 -15.16 -28.00
C GLN A 152 -13.03 -13.69 -27.67
N LEU A 153 -11.77 -13.32 -27.40
CA LEU A 153 -11.38 -11.97 -27.00
C LEU A 153 -11.13 -11.00 -28.17
N GLY A 154 -11.13 -11.48 -29.41
CA GLY A 154 -10.83 -10.68 -30.61
C GLY A 154 -11.91 -9.67 -31.06
N ASN A 155 -13.00 -9.49 -30.31
CA ASN A 155 -14.00 -8.45 -30.61
C ASN A 155 -14.23 -7.52 -29.39
N PRO A 156 -13.49 -6.39 -29.31
CA PRO A 156 -13.55 -5.45 -28.20
C PRO A 156 -14.95 -4.91 -27.89
N ASP A 157 -15.82 -4.77 -28.90
CA ASP A 157 -17.16 -4.23 -28.72
C ASP A 157 -18.09 -5.19 -27.94
N VAL A 158 -17.83 -6.50 -28.00
CA VAL A 158 -18.60 -7.52 -27.27
C VAL A 158 -18.20 -7.58 -25.79
N LEU A 159 -16.93 -7.33 -25.49
CA LEU A 159 -16.42 -7.38 -24.13
C LEU A 159 -16.60 -6.07 -23.37
N LYS A 160 -16.81 -4.97 -24.08
CA LYS A 160 -16.97 -3.65 -23.50
C LYS A 160 -18.11 -3.63 -22.47
N GLU A 161 -19.27 -4.18 -22.84
CA GLU A 161 -20.43 -4.27 -21.93
C GLU A 161 -20.13 -5.15 -20.71
N THR A 162 -19.46 -6.29 -20.90
CA THR A 162 -19.05 -7.16 -19.78
C THR A 162 -18.08 -6.45 -18.84
N ILE A 163 -17.03 -5.83 -19.38
CA ILE A 163 -16.00 -5.13 -18.61
C ILE A 163 -16.62 -3.97 -17.83
N GLN A 164 -17.48 -3.18 -18.49
CA GLN A 164 -18.21 -2.10 -17.85
C GLN A 164 -19.12 -2.63 -16.73
N GLY A 165 -19.88 -3.71 -16.98
CA GLY A 165 -20.73 -4.32 -15.96
C GLY A 165 -19.95 -4.85 -14.76
N LEU A 166 -18.76 -5.44 -14.97
CA LEU A 166 -17.88 -5.83 -13.86
C LEU A 166 -17.37 -4.61 -13.09
N HIS A 167 -16.96 -3.56 -13.79
CA HIS A 167 -16.50 -2.31 -13.17
C HIS A 167 -17.59 -1.66 -12.31
N GLU A 168 -18.82 -1.57 -12.82
CA GLU A 168 -19.99 -1.04 -12.09
C GLU A 168 -20.37 -1.91 -10.88
N GLN A 169 -20.20 -3.23 -10.97
CA GLN A 169 -20.41 -4.12 -9.83
C GLN A 169 -19.31 -4.00 -8.77
N MET A 170 -18.06 -3.78 -9.19
CA MET A 170 -16.91 -3.52 -8.32
C MET A 170 -16.97 -2.13 -7.69
N TRP A 171 -17.58 -1.15 -8.36
CA TRP A 171 -17.70 0.26 -7.94
C TRP A 171 -19.16 0.72 -7.97
N GLN A 172 -19.90 0.39 -6.93
CA GLN A 172 -21.31 0.77 -6.83
C GLN A 172 -21.44 2.20 -6.32
N VAL A 173 -22.11 3.06 -7.09
CA VAL A 173 -22.37 4.44 -6.70
C VAL A 173 -23.86 4.63 -6.42
N ASP A 174 -24.17 4.96 -5.17
CA ASP A 174 -25.51 5.33 -4.70
C ASP A 174 -25.56 6.82 -4.38
N SER A 175 -26.67 7.48 -4.72
CA SER A 175 -26.92 8.87 -4.33
C SER A 175 -28.35 9.04 -3.85
N ASP A 176 -28.51 9.55 -2.63
CA ASP A 176 -29.82 9.88 -2.04
C ASP A 176 -30.19 11.36 -2.20
N GLY A 177 -29.39 12.12 -2.97
CA GLY A 177 -29.53 13.56 -3.17
C GLY A 177 -28.92 14.43 -2.05
N ARG A 178 -28.45 13.85 -0.95
CA ARG A 178 -27.70 14.55 0.12
C ARG A 178 -26.26 14.09 0.22
N GLN A 179 -26.00 12.82 -0.01
CA GLN A 179 -24.68 12.21 0.09
C GLN A 179 -24.48 11.21 -1.05
N ILE A 180 -23.28 11.22 -1.62
CA ILE A 180 -22.87 10.19 -2.58
C ILE A 180 -22.16 9.12 -1.78
N LYS A 181 -22.57 7.88 -1.96
CA LYS A 181 -21.95 6.70 -1.39
C LYS A 181 -21.32 5.88 -2.52
N VAL A 182 -20.05 5.54 -2.37
CA VAL A 182 -19.34 4.62 -3.25
C VAL A 182 -19.02 3.38 -2.44
N THR A 183 -19.41 2.21 -2.93
CA THR A 183 -19.04 0.93 -2.34
C THR A 183 -18.12 0.23 -3.33
N SER A 184 -16.88 0.00 -2.92
CA SER A 184 -15.90 -0.77 -3.67
C SER A 184 -15.84 -2.20 -3.14
N GLN A 185 -15.76 -3.17 -4.04
CA GLN A 185 -15.58 -4.57 -3.70
C GLN A 185 -14.55 -5.19 -4.63
N PRO A 186 -13.68 -6.10 -4.15
CA PRO A 186 -12.81 -6.86 -5.04
C PRO A 186 -13.70 -7.67 -5.99
N LEU A 187 -13.18 -7.99 -7.19
CA LEU A 187 -13.91 -8.82 -8.14
C LEU A 187 -14.28 -10.14 -7.47
N SER A 188 -13.48 -10.60 -6.50
CA SER A 188 -13.77 -11.81 -5.74
C SER A 188 -15.09 -11.89 -4.98
N GLN A 189 -15.72 -10.76 -4.72
CA GLN A 189 -17.04 -10.68 -4.07
C GLN A 189 -18.17 -10.48 -5.08
N VAL A 190 -17.82 -10.04 -6.27
CA VAL A 190 -18.76 -9.75 -7.36
C VAL A 190 -19.09 -11.03 -8.16
N ILE A 191 -18.12 -11.94 -8.28
CA ILE A 191 -18.27 -13.18 -9.05
C ILE A 191 -18.08 -14.42 -8.15
N THR A 192 -18.63 -15.57 -8.58
CA THR A 192 -18.50 -16.83 -7.84
C THR A 192 -17.17 -17.52 -8.15
N TRP A 193 -16.30 -17.70 -7.14
CA TRP A 193 -15.01 -18.37 -7.30
C TRP A 193 -15.15 -19.88 -7.20
N THR A 194 -14.91 -20.58 -8.30
CA THR A 194 -14.75 -22.04 -8.28
C THR A 194 -13.40 -22.42 -7.68
N SER A 195 -13.25 -23.66 -7.20
CA SER A 195 -11.96 -24.15 -6.68
C SER A 195 -10.84 -24.04 -7.71
N GLU A 196 -11.14 -24.28 -8.99
CA GLU A 196 -10.21 -24.14 -10.11
C GLU A 196 -9.68 -22.71 -10.24
N TRP A 197 -10.51 -21.70 -9.99
CA TRP A 197 -10.09 -20.29 -10.05
C TRP A 197 -9.12 -19.94 -8.93
N LYS A 198 -9.39 -20.43 -7.71
CA LYS A 198 -8.52 -20.23 -6.55
C LYS A 198 -7.15 -20.87 -6.79
N GLU A 199 -7.14 -22.10 -7.30
CA GLU A 199 -5.91 -22.83 -7.64
C GLU A 199 -5.11 -22.14 -8.76
N ARG A 200 -5.77 -21.72 -9.85
CA ARG A 200 -5.09 -20.99 -10.94
C ARG A 200 -4.55 -19.64 -10.49
N ARG A 201 -5.30 -18.88 -9.69
CA ARG A 201 -4.82 -17.60 -9.14
C ARG A 201 -3.63 -17.79 -8.21
N GLN A 202 -3.66 -18.80 -7.35
CA GLN A 202 -2.53 -19.12 -6.48
C GLN A 202 -1.27 -19.45 -7.31
N LEU A 203 -1.42 -20.26 -8.37
CA LEU A 203 -0.31 -20.56 -9.27
C LEU A 203 0.22 -19.31 -9.99
N LEU A 204 -0.67 -18.43 -10.46
CA LEU A 204 -0.29 -17.17 -11.10
C LEU A 204 0.41 -16.21 -10.12
N ALA A 205 0.01 -16.19 -8.85
CA ALA A 205 0.67 -15.41 -7.80
C ALA A 205 2.08 -15.95 -7.48
N GLU A 206 2.31 -17.26 -7.58
CA GLU A 206 3.62 -17.88 -7.35
C GLU A 206 4.58 -17.74 -8.56
N ILE A 207 4.06 -17.88 -9.78
CA ILE A 207 4.85 -17.90 -11.02
C ILE A 207 5.03 -16.48 -11.60
N GLY A 208 4.07 -15.58 -11.35
CA GLY A 208 3.96 -14.27 -11.98
C GLY A 208 2.93 -14.28 -13.11
N LEU A 209 1.99 -13.34 -13.07
CA LEU A 209 0.85 -13.27 -13.98
C LEU A 209 1.24 -13.26 -15.47
N TYR A 210 2.32 -12.53 -15.77
CA TYR A 210 2.84 -12.31 -17.13
C TYR A 210 4.15 -13.06 -17.41
N ALA A 211 4.45 -14.12 -16.65
CA ALA A 211 5.72 -14.84 -16.79
C ALA A 211 5.99 -15.37 -18.21
N SER A 212 4.94 -15.72 -18.97
CA SER A 212 5.05 -16.13 -20.39
C SER A 212 5.31 -14.98 -21.36
N LEU A 213 5.00 -13.74 -20.98
CA LEU A 213 5.15 -12.54 -21.81
C LEU A 213 6.44 -11.78 -21.49
N THR A 214 7.09 -12.08 -20.36
CA THR A 214 8.28 -11.37 -19.90
C THR A 214 9.44 -11.53 -20.90
N GLU A 215 9.77 -10.46 -21.62
CA GLU A 215 10.84 -10.43 -22.62
C GLU A 215 11.83 -9.26 -22.42
N LEU A 216 11.46 -8.27 -21.61
CA LEU A 216 12.30 -7.12 -21.26
C LEU A 216 13.12 -7.44 -20.01
N SER A 217 14.37 -6.97 -19.96
CA SER A 217 15.13 -7.01 -18.71
C SER A 217 14.81 -5.82 -17.82
N ASN A 218 15.31 -5.85 -16.58
CA ASN A 218 15.09 -4.76 -15.63
C ASN A 218 15.82 -3.47 -16.11
N PRO A 219 15.11 -2.32 -16.23
CA PRO A 219 15.70 -1.05 -16.66
C PRO A 219 16.62 -0.40 -15.63
N LEU A 220 16.57 -0.84 -14.37
CA LEU A 220 17.34 -0.33 -13.25
C LEU A 220 18.40 -1.35 -12.81
N LYS A 221 19.59 -0.86 -12.49
CA LYS A 221 20.76 -1.71 -12.22
C LYS A 221 20.79 -2.30 -10.81
N GLU A 222 20.35 -1.53 -9.82
CA GLU A 222 20.50 -1.85 -8.40
C GLU A 222 19.19 -2.34 -7.74
N THR A 223 18.06 -2.17 -8.44
CA THR A 223 16.72 -2.40 -7.89
C THR A 223 16.12 -3.67 -8.48
N ASP A 224 15.80 -4.66 -7.65
CA ASP A 224 15.25 -5.95 -8.10
C ASP A 224 13.74 -5.91 -8.43
N SER A 225 12.99 -4.97 -7.84
CA SER A 225 11.54 -4.83 -7.96
C SER A 225 11.14 -3.46 -8.49
N LEU A 226 10.33 -3.42 -9.54
CA LEU A 226 9.92 -2.17 -10.20
C LEU A 226 8.63 -1.65 -9.58
N ARG A 227 8.73 -0.63 -8.72
CA ARG A 227 7.56 0.01 -8.10
C ARG A 227 6.94 1.01 -9.05
N ILE A 228 5.65 0.89 -9.31
CA ILE A 228 4.94 1.76 -10.25
C ILE A 228 4.34 2.95 -9.51
N LYS A 229 4.74 4.16 -9.91
CA LYS A 229 4.15 5.44 -9.47
C LYS A 229 2.87 5.76 -10.25
N GLN A 230 2.87 5.51 -11.56
CA GLN A 230 1.70 5.64 -12.43
C GLN A 230 1.70 4.49 -13.45
N ARG A 231 0.61 3.73 -13.48
CA ARG A 231 0.41 2.62 -14.40
C ARG A 231 0.03 3.12 -15.80
N PHE A 232 0.26 2.27 -16.79
CA PHE A 232 -0.18 2.44 -18.16
C PHE A 232 -1.69 2.70 -18.23
N GLY A 233 -2.11 3.59 -19.12
CA GLY A 233 -3.52 3.89 -19.36
C GLY A 233 -3.95 5.28 -18.87
N TYR A 234 -5.26 5.47 -18.75
CA TYR A 234 -5.85 6.75 -18.36
C TYR A 234 -5.72 7.01 -16.86
N TYR A 235 -5.62 8.28 -16.52
CA TYR A 235 -5.58 8.78 -15.15
C TYR A 235 -6.11 10.21 -15.10
N VAL A 236 -6.38 10.71 -13.90
CA VAL A 236 -6.80 12.09 -13.68
C VAL A 236 -5.63 12.93 -13.20
N SER A 237 -5.38 14.03 -13.88
CA SER A 237 -4.38 15.04 -13.50
C SER A 237 -4.97 16.42 -13.72
N ASN A 238 -4.83 17.31 -12.72
CA ASN A 238 -5.39 18.66 -12.76
C ASN A 238 -6.89 18.70 -13.14
N GLN A 239 -7.68 17.75 -12.62
CA GLN A 239 -9.11 17.60 -12.92
C GLN A 239 -9.42 17.31 -14.40
N GLU A 240 -8.45 16.81 -15.16
CA GLU A 240 -8.62 16.41 -16.56
C GLU A 240 -8.16 14.97 -16.79
N LYS A 241 -8.81 14.28 -17.75
CA LYS A 241 -8.43 12.93 -18.18
C LYS A 241 -7.14 13.02 -19.00
N SER A 242 -6.10 12.32 -18.56
CA SER A 242 -4.80 12.20 -19.20
C SER A 242 -4.49 10.74 -19.53
N LEU A 243 -3.66 10.48 -20.54
CA LEU A 243 -3.23 9.14 -20.95
C LEU A 243 -1.72 9.00 -20.76
N LEU A 244 -1.29 7.96 -20.03
CA LEU A 244 0.12 7.56 -19.96
C LEU A 244 0.37 6.37 -20.89
N GLU A 245 1.15 6.60 -21.94
CA GLU A 245 1.57 5.59 -22.91
C GLU A 245 2.90 4.92 -22.51
N GLY A 246 2.94 4.41 -21.28
CA GLY A 246 4.13 3.81 -20.68
C GLY A 246 3.92 3.52 -19.19
N LEU A 247 5.02 3.38 -18.46
CA LEU A 247 5.04 3.26 -17.00
C LEU A 247 5.86 4.38 -16.40
N LEU A 248 5.39 4.96 -15.31
CA LEU A 248 6.20 5.82 -14.45
C LEU A 248 6.69 4.99 -13.26
N ILE A 249 7.97 4.64 -13.27
CA ILE A 249 8.61 3.76 -12.29
C ILE A 249 9.27 4.62 -11.21
N GLN A 250 9.01 4.33 -9.94
CA GLN A 250 9.65 5.01 -8.81
C GLN A 250 11.12 4.56 -8.66
N THR A 251 12.02 5.51 -8.45
CA THR A 251 13.48 5.27 -8.41
C THR A 251 14.18 6.36 -7.60
N GLU A 252 15.47 6.17 -7.26
CA GLU A 252 16.27 7.21 -6.62
C GLU A 252 16.90 8.14 -7.67
N GLN A 253 17.11 9.41 -7.29
CA GLN A 253 17.77 10.36 -8.18
C GLN A 253 19.17 9.85 -8.58
N LYS A 254 19.49 9.94 -9.89
CA LYS A 254 20.76 9.50 -10.50
C LYS A 254 21.00 7.99 -10.51
N GLU A 255 19.98 7.18 -10.23
CA GLU A 255 20.05 5.73 -10.41
C GLU A 255 20.47 5.39 -11.85
N SER A 256 21.31 4.35 -12.01
CA SER A 256 21.82 3.94 -13.32
C SER A 256 20.74 3.19 -14.12
N ILE A 257 20.53 3.64 -15.35
CA ILE A 257 19.59 3.04 -16.31
C ILE A 257 20.36 2.12 -17.25
N VAL A 258 19.80 0.94 -17.51
CA VAL A 258 20.36 -0.04 -18.43
C VAL A 258 19.41 -0.36 -19.58
N ALA A 259 19.99 -0.76 -20.71
CA ALA A 259 19.26 -1.21 -21.90
C ALA A 259 18.44 -2.47 -21.59
N VAL A 260 17.12 -2.41 -21.75
CA VAL A 260 16.22 -3.53 -21.46
C VAL A 260 16.20 -4.56 -22.59
N ILE A 261 16.49 -4.10 -23.82
CA ILE A 261 16.68 -4.88 -25.03
C ILE A 261 18.05 -4.56 -25.66
N ALA A 262 18.54 -5.44 -26.52
CA ALA A 262 19.62 -5.09 -27.43
C ALA A 262 19.05 -4.25 -28.59
N GLY A 263 19.86 -3.39 -29.20
CA GLY A 263 19.38 -2.58 -30.33
C GLY A 263 20.28 -1.41 -30.66
N GLU A 264 19.86 -0.66 -31.66
CA GLU A 264 20.47 0.61 -32.05
C GLU A 264 19.88 1.75 -31.22
N ILE A 265 20.73 2.62 -30.69
CA ILE A 265 20.32 3.81 -29.95
C ILE A 265 20.02 4.95 -30.92
N THR A 266 18.82 5.52 -30.79
CA THR A 266 18.47 6.83 -31.32
C THR A 266 18.08 7.76 -30.19
N ARG A 267 18.30 9.07 -30.38
CA ARG A 267 18.16 10.06 -29.32
C ARG A 267 17.50 11.33 -29.81
N ASP A 268 16.63 11.88 -28.97
CA ASP A 268 16.21 13.27 -29.09
C ASP A 268 16.86 14.12 -27.97
N ARG A 269 16.29 15.28 -27.62
CA ARG A 269 16.90 16.14 -26.59
C ARG A 269 16.80 15.56 -25.18
N GLU A 270 15.76 14.78 -24.89
CA GLU A 270 15.40 14.36 -23.54
C GLU A 270 15.17 12.84 -23.42
N ASN A 271 14.99 12.15 -24.55
CA ASN A 271 14.64 10.73 -24.60
C ASN A 271 15.71 9.89 -25.28
N VAL A 272 15.75 8.62 -24.89
CA VAL A 272 16.61 7.58 -25.47
C VAL A 272 15.73 6.48 -25.99
N THR A 273 15.88 6.14 -27.26
CA THR A 273 15.12 5.08 -27.89
C THR A 273 16.06 3.97 -28.31
N ILE A 274 15.73 2.72 -27.98
CA ILE A 274 16.42 1.53 -28.47
C ILE A 274 15.46 0.78 -29.38
N THR A 275 15.90 0.50 -30.60
CA THR A 275 15.12 -0.24 -31.59
C THR A 275 15.84 -1.51 -32.02
N MET A 276 15.11 -2.62 -32.07
CA MET A 276 15.54 -3.89 -32.65
C MET A 276 14.34 -4.62 -33.23
N ASP A 277 14.41 -4.97 -34.51
CA ASP A 277 13.33 -5.60 -35.26
C ASP A 277 11.99 -4.85 -35.07
N ASP A 278 10.96 -5.51 -34.54
CA ASP A 278 9.63 -4.94 -34.29
C ASP A 278 9.49 -4.30 -32.90
N GLN A 279 10.58 -4.18 -32.12
CA GLN A 279 10.57 -3.68 -30.75
C GLN A 279 11.20 -2.29 -30.67
N THR A 280 10.50 -1.37 -30.03
CA THR A 280 11.01 -0.01 -29.75
C THR A 280 10.74 0.34 -28.28
N ILE A 281 11.81 0.58 -27.53
CA ILE A 281 11.74 1.03 -26.13
C ILE A 281 12.21 2.48 -26.05
N THR A 282 11.43 3.33 -25.40
CA THR A 282 11.82 4.72 -25.13
C THR A 282 11.91 4.98 -23.63
N TYR A 283 13.05 5.55 -23.22
CA TYR A 283 13.31 6.06 -21.88
C TYR A 283 13.19 7.57 -21.92
N HIS A 284 12.25 8.14 -21.16
CA HIS A 284 11.93 9.56 -21.22
C HIS A 284 12.60 10.35 -20.09
N ASP A 285 13.02 11.58 -20.40
CA ASP A 285 13.66 12.54 -19.49
C ASP A 285 14.88 11.98 -18.70
N VAL A 286 15.87 11.43 -19.41
CA VAL A 286 17.04 10.78 -18.80
C VAL A 286 18.37 11.50 -19.10
N ASP A 287 19.31 11.41 -18.16
CA ASP A 287 20.67 11.92 -18.33
C ASP A 287 21.53 10.90 -19.07
N LEU A 288 21.90 11.24 -20.30
CA LEU A 288 22.53 10.35 -21.25
C LEU A 288 24.02 10.10 -21.01
N THR A 289 24.43 8.84 -21.18
CA THR A 289 25.85 8.46 -21.32
C THR A 289 26.16 7.73 -22.63
N ALA A 290 25.15 7.23 -23.35
CA ALA A 290 25.30 6.51 -24.61
C ALA A 290 25.33 7.44 -25.85
N THR A 291 25.87 6.93 -26.96
CA THR A 291 26.07 7.70 -28.22
C THR A 291 25.00 7.35 -29.26
N GLU A 292 24.59 8.33 -30.07
CA GLU A 292 23.69 8.12 -31.23
C GLU A 292 24.24 7.06 -32.20
N GLY A 293 23.40 6.16 -32.71
CA GLY A 293 23.77 5.07 -33.62
C GLY A 293 24.59 3.96 -32.96
N GLN A 294 24.77 3.99 -31.64
CA GLN A 294 25.48 2.95 -30.92
C GLN A 294 24.62 1.69 -30.82
N MET A 295 25.20 0.55 -31.22
CA MET A 295 24.64 -0.77 -30.91
C MET A 295 24.93 -1.14 -29.46
N VAL A 296 23.91 -1.52 -28.69
CA VAL A 296 24.04 -1.95 -27.30
C VAL A 296 23.50 -3.36 -27.07
N SER A 297 24.07 -4.06 -26.09
CA SER A 297 23.53 -5.31 -25.56
C SER A 297 22.65 -5.05 -24.34
N VAL A 298 21.73 -5.98 -24.06
CA VAL A 298 20.92 -5.99 -22.82
C VAL A 298 21.82 -5.80 -21.58
N GLY A 299 21.40 -4.94 -20.65
CA GLY A 299 22.11 -4.62 -19.42
C GLY A 299 23.24 -3.59 -19.57
N THR A 300 23.49 -3.06 -20.77
CA THR A 300 24.45 -1.96 -20.97
C THR A 300 23.94 -0.70 -20.29
N GLU A 301 24.77 0.00 -19.53
CA GLU A 301 24.42 1.29 -18.93
C GLU A 301 24.30 2.36 -20.02
N ILE A 302 23.11 2.93 -20.15
CA ILE A 302 22.76 3.89 -21.21
C ILE A 302 22.57 5.32 -20.69
N GLY A 303 22.36 5.47 -19.39
CA GLY A 303 22.18 6.76 -18.76
C GLY A 303 21.86 6.67 -17.29
N ARG A 304 21.31 7.77 -16.75
CA ARG A 304 20.89 7.92 -15.37
C ARG A 304 19.54 8.62 -15.30
N VAL A 305 18.78 8.33 -14.25
CA VAL A 305 17.51 8.99 -13.99
C VAL A 305 17.77 10.44 -13.54
N LYS A 306 17.07 11.41 -14.12
CA LYS A 306 17.17 12.83 -13.72
C LYS A 306 16.42 13.12 -12.42
N GLN A 307 15.24 12.52 -12.28
CA GLN A 307 14.31 12.70 -11.19
C GLN A 307 14.20 11.43 -10.33
N GLU A 308 13.30 11.39 -9.35
CA GLU A 308 12.99 10.19 -8.56
C GLU A 308 11.96 9.28 -9.26
N GLU A 309 11.89 9.39 -10.59
CA GLU A 309 10.99 8.62 -11.44
C GLU A 309 11.59 8.39 -12.84
N LEU A 310 11.30 7.22 -13.43
CA LEU A 310 11.68 6.84 -14.78
C LEU A 310 10.40 6.55 -15.60
N HIS A 311 10.18 7.33 -16.66
CA HIS A 311 9.13 7.03 -17.63
C HIS A 311 9.67 6.12 -18.74
N LEU A 312 9.05 4.96 -18.92
CA LEU A 312 9.42 3.94 -19.90
C LEU A 312 8.21 3.60 -20.79
N SER A 313 8.34 3.75 -22.10
CA SER A 313 7.32 3.31 -23.07
C SER A 313 7.83 2.16 -23.94
N TYR A 314 6.91 1.30 -24.37
CA TYR A 314 7.21 0.15 -25.21
C TYR A 314 6.25 0.08 -26.39
N GLN A 315 6.81 -0.09 -27.59
CA GLN A 315 6.07 -0.42 -28.80
C GLN A 315 6.52 -1.77 -29.35
N LYS A 316 5.56 -2.58 -29.77
CA LYS A 316 5.76 -3.89 -30.37
C LYS A 316 4.92 -3.98 -31.64
N LYS A 317 5.57 -4.29 -32.78
CA LYS A 317 4.94 -4.33 -34.12
C LYS A 317 4.22 -3.03 -34.50
N GLY A 318 4.78 -1.89 -34.06
CA GLY A 318 4.23 -0.55 -34.33
C GLY A 318 3.06 -0.13 -33.43
N GLU A 319 2.61 -1.00 -32.52
CA GLU A 319 1.55 -0.69 -31.55
C GLU A 319 2.16 -0.39 -30.17
N ILE A 320 1.59 0.59 -29.46
CA ILE A 320 1.96 0.87 -28.07
C ILE A 320 1.34 -0.19 -27.17
N VAL A 321 2.16 -0.82 -26.35
CA VAL A 321 1.76 -1.90 -25.43
C VAL A 321 2.04 -1.54 -23.99
N ASN A 322 1.32 -2.15 -23.04
CA ASN A 322 1.59 -1.96 -21.62
C ASN A 322 2.95 -2.60 -21.25
N PRO A 323 4.00 -1.83 -20.89
CA PRO A 323 5.31 -2.39 -20.59
C PRO A 323 5.30 -3.35 -19.38
N ALA A 324 4.31 -3.24 -18.48
CA ALA A 324 4.23 -4.05 -17.26
C ALA A 324 4.10 -5.55 -17.55
N PHE A 325 3.52 -5.92 -18.70
CA PHE A 325 3.37 -7.32 -19.10
C PHE A 325 4.71 -7.97 -19.46
N TYR A 326 5.72 -7.16 -19.79
CA TYR A 326 6.97 -7.63 -20.36
C TYR A 326 8.15 -7.49 -19.41
N LEU A 327 7.97 -6.76 -18.30
CA LEU A 327 9.00 -6.47 -17.31
C LEU A 327 8.93 -7.45 -16.14
N PRO A 328 10.08 -7.83 -15.55
CA PRO A 328 10.11 -8.68 -14.37
C PRO A 328 9.77 -7.90 -13.10
N ASN A 329 9.15 -8.58 -12.13
CA ASN A 329 8.95 -8.08 -10.75
C ASN A 329 8.32 -6.68 -10.67
N VAL A 330 7.34 -6.41 -11.52
CA VAL A 330 6.54 -5.18 -11.44
C VAL A 330 5.64 -5.27 -10.22
N VAL A 331 5.72 -4.26 -9.37
CA VAL A 331 4.87 -4.11 -8.19
C VAL A 331 4.04 -2.86 -8.43
N ASP A 332 2.76 -3.04 -8.74
CA ASP A 332 1.84 -1.93 -8.77
C ASP A 332 1.54 -1.51 -7.32
N ASN A 333 1.77 -0.24 -7.00
CA ASN A 333 1.33 0.30 -5.73
C ASN A 333 -0.20 0.45 -5.83
N ASN A 334 -0.93 -0.61 -5.51
CA ASN A 334 -2.41 -0.66 -5.46
C ASN A 334 -2.99 0.22 -4.33
N GLU A 335 -2.29 1.26 -3.89
CA GLU A 335 -2.87 2.28 -3.03
C GLU A 335 -3.89 3.04 -3.87
N THR A 336 -5.15 2.58 -3.85
CA THR A 336 -6.29 3.43 -4.15
C THR A 336 -6.11 4.68 -3.28
N GLN A 337 -6.10 5.87 -3.87
CA GLN A 337 -6.07 7.13 -3.12
C GLN A 337 -7.46 7.38 -2.48
N LEU A 338 -8.03 6.34 -1.88
CA LEU A 338 -9.11 6.36 -0.90
C LEU A 338 -8.55 6.44 0.52
N ASP A 339 -7.24 6.25 0.68
CA ASP A 339 -6.51 6.60 1.89
C ASP A 339 -6.05 8.05 1.76
N PRO A 340 -6.63 8.99 2.53
CA PRO A 340 -6.21 10.37 2.52
C PRO A 340 -4.72 10.46 2.88
N ILE A 341 -4.03 11.36 2.19
CA ILE A 341 -2.71 11.94 2.51
C ILE A 341 -2.24 11.58 3.93
N GLU A 342 -1.28 10.65 4.02
CA GLU A 342 -0.43 10.38 5.20
C GLU A 342 -1.12 10.45 6.58
N THR A 343 -2.34 9.94 6.71
CA THR A 343 -2.89 9.57 8.02
C THR A 343 -2.83 8.07 8.17
N ASP A 344 -1.64 7.53 8.50
CA ASP A 344 -1.38 6.18 9.04
C ASP A 344 -2.61 5.22 9.00
N THR A 345 -3.07 4.85 7.79
CA THR A 345 -4.20 3.94 7.64
C THR A 345 -3.67 2.56 7.94
N ALA A 346 -3.74 2.16 9.21
CA ALA A 346 -3.16 0.92 9.73
C ALA A 346 -3.76 -0.38 9.17
N PHE A 347 -4.69 -0.31 8.20
CA PHE A 347 -5.40 -1.45 7.64
C PHE A 347 -5.53 -1.35 6.11
N ASN A 348 -4.62 -2.00 5.38
CA ASN A 348 -4.77 -2.23 3.95
C ASN A 348 -5.74 -3.41 3.71
N GLU A 349 -7.02 -3.09 3.52
CA GLU A 349 -8.09 -4.09 3.38
C GLU A 349 -7.93 -4.98 2.14
N GLN A 350 -7.45 -4.44 1.01
CA GLN A 350 -7.22 -5.23 -0.20
C GLN A 350 -6.16 -6.31 0.07
N LYS A 351 -5.03 -5.91 0.66
CA LYS A 351 -3.96 -6.85 0.99
C LYS A 351 -4.42 -7.89 2.01
N PHE A 352 -5.18 -7.45 3.01
CA PHE A 352 -5.77 -8.35 3.98
C PHE A 352 -6.65 -9.41 3.31
N ARG A 353 -7.62 -9.01 2.48
CA ARG A 353 -8.54 -9.93 1.78
C ARG A 353 -7.78 -10.88 0.85
N GLU A 354 -6.77 -10.40 0.14
CA GLU A 354 -5.90 -11.22 -0.72
C GLU A 354 -5.18 -12.31 0.07
N VAL A 355 -4.56 -11.96 1.21
CA VAL A 355 -3.82 -12.92 2.04
C VAL A 355 -4.75 -13.99 2.61
N ILE A 356 -5.94 -13.60 3.08
CA ILE A 356 -6.94 -14.56 3.53
C ILE A 356 -7.31 -15.51 2.39
N LEU A 357 -7.66 -14.98 1.22
CA LEU A 357 -8.09 -15.75 0.07
C LEU A 357 -7.04 -16.74 -0.43
N LEU A 358 -5.78 -16.32 -0.55
CA LEU A 358 -4.72 -17.10 -1.19
C LEU A 358 -3.98 -18.03 -0.23
N HIS A 359 -3.98 -17.76 1.08
CA HIS A 359 -3.10 -18.48 2.00
C HIS A 359 -3.82 -19.14 3.18
N CYS A 360 -5.05 -18.76 3.51
CA CYS A 360 -5.67 -19.17 4.78
C CYS A 360 -6.59 -20.39 4.71
N HIS A 361 -6.52 -21.16 3.62
CA HIS A 361 -7.16 -22.47 3.43
C HIS A 361 -8.60 -22.56 3.98
N ALA A 362 -8.79 -23.16 5.17
CA ALA A 362 -10.10 -23.39 5.79
C ALA A 362 -10.94 -22.12 5.99
N PHE A 363 -10.33 -20.94 6.08
CA PHE A 363 -11.03 -19.65 6.21
C PHE A 363 -10.75 -18.70 5.04
N SER A 364 -10.37 -19.24 3.86
CA SER A 364 -10.03 -18.45 2.67
C SER A 364 -11.16 -17.57 2.12
N ASP A 365 -12.42 -17.94 2.36
CA ASP A 365 -13.62 -17.20 1.96
C ASP A 365 -14.25 -16.40 3.11
N HIS A 366 -13.60 -16.32 4.28
CA HIS A 366 -14.16 -15.70 5.49
C HIS A 366 -13.61 -14.30 5.80
N ALA A 367 -12.92 -13.65 4.86
CA ALA A 367 -12.34 -12.32 5.09
C ALA A 367 -13.38 -11.29 5.58
N GLU A 368 -14.58 -11.32 4.99
CA GLU A 368 -15.69 -10.44 5.40
C GLU A 368 -16.17 -10.74 6.82
N THR A 369 -16.38 -12.02 7.16
CA THR A 369 -16.76 -12.45 8.51
C THR A 369 -15.73 -12.01 9.55
N ILE A 370 -14.44 -12.11 9.23
CA ILE A 370 -13.36 -11.68 10.12
C ILE A 370 -13.43 -10.17 10.36
N ILE A 371 -13.60 -9.37 9.30
CA ILE A 371 -13.73 -7.91 9.41
C ILE A 371 -14.95 -7.53 10.25
N GLN A 372 -16.12 -8.12 9.97
CA GLN A 372 -17.35 -7.83 10.69
C GLN A 372 -17.28 -8.19 12.18
N GLU A 373 -16.75 -9.37 12.52
CA GLU A 373 -16.61 -9.78 13.91
C GLU A 373 -15.54 -8.96 14.64
N ALA A 374 -14.45 -8.56 13.97
CA ALA A 374 -13.47 -7.65 14.53
C ALA A 374 -14.07 -6.26 14.86
N LYS A 375 -14.81 -5.68 13.90
CA LYS A 375 -15.57 -4.42 14.06
C LYS A 375 -16.49 -4.47 15.28
N LYS A 376 -17.36 -5.49 15.32
CA LYS A 376 -18.33 -5.73 16.41
C LYS A 376 -17.67 -5.86 17.79
N ASN A 377 -16.42 -6.31 17.83
CA ASN A 377 -15.65 -6.54 19.04
C ASN A 377 -14.61 -5.43 19.33
N ASN A 378 -14.61 -4.32 18.58
CA ASN A 378 -13.68 -3.19 18.74
C ASN A 378 -12.19 -3.59 18.73
N ILE A 379 -11.82 -4.60 17.94
CA ILE A 379 -10.44 -5.08 17.76
C ILE A 379 -10.05 -5.01 16.29
N SER A 380 -8.76 -4.87 15.98
CA SER A 380 -8.30 -4.82 14.60
C SER A 380 -8.53 -6.17 13.86
N PRO A 381 -9.05 -6.16 12.61
CA PRO A 381 -9.15 -7.35 11.76
C PRO A 381 -7.81 -8.02 11.52
N ILE A 382 -6.73 -7.23 11.37
CA ILE A 382 -5.36 -7.76 11.24
C ILE A 382 -4.99 -8.56 12.48
N VAL A 383 -5.33 -8.07 13.68
CA VAL A 383 -5.05 -8.79 14.93
C VAL A 383 -5.82 -10.08 14.99
N LEU A 384 -7.13 -10.05 14.72
CA LEU A 384 -7.97 -11.25 14.72
C LEU A 384 -7.43 -12.31 13.75
N ALA A 385 -7.14 -11.92 12.50
CA ALA A 385 -6.60 -12.83 11.49
C ALA A 385 -5.20 -13.34 11.84
N ALA A 386 -4.29 -12.49 12.32
CA ALA A 386 -2.93 -12.91 12.68
C ALA A 386 -2.94 -13.99 13.77
N ILE A 387 -3.79 -13.83 14.79
CA ILE A 387 -4.00 -14.86 15.81
C ILE A 387 -4.52 -16.14 15.18
N MET A 388 -5.57 -16.06 14.36
CA MET A 388 -6.15 -17.24 13.72
C MET A 388 -5.14 -17.98 12.83
N ILE A 389 -4.36 -17.25 12.02
CA ILE A 389 -3.30 -17.81 11.16
C ILE A 389 -2.25 -18.52 12.01
N HIS A 390 -1.80 -17.89 13.08
CA HIS A 390 -0.78 -18.45 13.96
C HIS A 390 -1.29 -19.73 14.66
N GLU A 391 -2.49 -19.69 15.24
CA GLU A 391 -3.08 -20.83 15.98
C GLU A 391 -3.39 -22.04 15.10
N THR A 392 -3.66 -21.81 13.81
CA THR A 392 -4.14 -22.86 12.91
C THR A 392 -3.12 -23.29 11.87
N ALA A 393 -1.91 -22.72 11.89
CA ALA A 393 -0.93 -22.85 10.82
C ALA A 393 -1.55 -22.53 9.44
N TRP A 394 -1.98 -21.28 9.27
CA TRP A 394 -2.60 -20.79 8.02
C TRP A 394 -3.89 -21.53 7.63
N GLY A 395 -4.66 -22.00 8.61
CA GLY A 395 -5.91 -22.72 8.37
C GLY A 395 -5.73 -24.19 7.99
N THR A 396 -4.53 -24.77 8.15
CA THR A 396 -4.27 -26.19 7.83
C THR A 396 -4.53 -27.16 8.97
N SER A 397 -4.57 -26.68 10.22
CA SER A 397 -4.68 -27.54 11.40
C SER A 397 -5.96 -28.39 11.44
N GLU A 398 -5.90 -29.52 12.12
CA GLU A 398 -7.09 -30.36 12.38
C GLU A 398 -8.14 -29.61 13.23
N GLY A 399 -7.68 -28.78 14.17
CA GLY A 399 -8.56 -28.01 15.06
C GLY A 399 -9.54 -27.09 14.32
N ILE A 400 -9.09 -26.41 13.26
CA ILE A 400 -9.99 -25.60 12.45
C ILE A 400 -10.83 -26.46 11.49
N ARG A 401 -10.25 -27.48 10.84
CA ARG A 401 -10.94 -28.30 9.83
C ARG A 401 -12.03 -29.19 10.40
N GLU A 402 -11.83 -29.72 11.61
CA GLU A 402 -12.76 -30.69 12.21
C GLU A 402 -13.59 -30.09 13.34
N LYS A 403 -13.09 -29.06 14.02
CA LYS A 403 -13.79 -28.44 15.16
C LYS A 403 -14.22 -27.00 14.94
N ASN A 404 -13.98 -26.44 13.75
CA ASN A 404 -14.30 -25.04 13.43
C ASN A 404 -13.69 -24.05 14.45
N ASN A 405 -12.53 -24.37 15.02
CA ASN A 405 -11.89 -23.58 16.07
C ASN A 405 -10.64 -22.86 15.53
N PRO A 406 -10.77 -21.60 15.08
CA PRO A 406 -9.67 -20.87 14.49
C PRO A 406 -8.77 -20.18 15.54
N GLY A 407 -9.24 -20.00 16.78
CA GLY A 407 -8.52 -19.26 17.82
C GLY A 407 -7.77 -20.14 18.81
N GLY A 408 -7.62 -21.45 18.53
CA GLY A 408 -6.99 -22.38 19.45
C GLY A 408 -7.68 -22.47 20.83
N LEU A 409 -8.96 -22.09 20.92
CA LEU A 409 -9.62 -21.86 22.21
C LEU A 409 -9.87 -23.18 22.93
N MET A 410 -9.40 -23.26 24.17
CA MET A 410 -9.49 -24.46 25.00
C MET A 410 -10.41 -24.24 26.20
N ARG A 411 -11.03 -25.32 26.67
CA ARG A 411 -11.64 -25.39 28.00
C ARG A 411 -11.01 -26.53 28.76
N GLU A 412 -10.46 -26.24 29.93
CA GLU A 412 -9.63 -27.17 30.69
C GLU A 412 -8.44 -27.63 29.83
N ASN A 413 -8.46 -28.88 29.33
CA ASN A 413 -7.42 -29.43 28.47
C ASN A 413 -7.95 -29.90 27.11
N GLU A 414 -9.16 -29.51 26.73
CA GLU A 414 -9.79 -29.90 25.47
C GLU A 414 -10.00 -28.70 24.54
N LEU A 415 -9.65 -28.88 23.27
CA LEU A 415 -9.94 -27.90 22.22
C LEU A 415 -11.45 -27.84 21.97
N LEU A 416 -12.02 -26.63 22.07
CA LEU A 416 -13.43 -26.38 21.83
C LEU A 416 -13.84 -26.71 20.39
N SER A 417 -15.11 -27.05 20.21
CA SER A 417 -15.74 -27.28 18.90
C SER A 417 -16.93 -26.36 18.72
N TYR A 418 -17.07 -25.81 17.51
CA TYR A 418 -18.15 -24.91 17.11
C TYR A 418 -18.99 -25.53 16.00
N ALA A 419 -20.24 -25.11 15.89
CA ALA A 419 -21.16 -25.64 14.88
C ALA A 419 -20.75 -25.22 13.47
N THR A 420 -20.25 -23.98 13.33
CA THR A 420 -19.72 -23.44 12.07
C THR A 420 -18.43 -22.66 12.32
N LEU A 421 -17.68 -22.43 11.25
CA LEU A 421 -16.43 -21.67 11.32
C LEU A 421 -16.68 -20.20 11.70
N GLU A 422 -17.76 -19.58 11.23
CA GLU A 422 -18.17 -18.24 11.60
C GLU A 422 -18.42 -18.11 13.11
N GLU A 423 -19.01 -19.13 13.74
CA GLU A 423 -19.18 -19.16 15.20
C GLU A 423 -17.84 -19.20 15.93
N GLY A 424 -16.87 -19.99 15.43
CA GLY A 424 -15.52 -20.04 15.95
C GLY A 424 -14.74 -18.73 15.78
N ILE A 425 -14.89 -18.06 14.63
CA ILE A 425 -14.34 -16.72 14.38
C ILE A 425 -14.92 -15.73 15.39
N ALA A 426 -16.24 -15.71 15.56
CA ALA A 426 -16.93 -14.84 16.51
C ALA A 426 -16.49 -15.10 17.96
N ALA A 427 -16.26 -16.37 18.34
CA ALA A 427 -15.75 -16.73 19.66
C ALA A 427 -14.32 -16.23 19.90
N THR A 428 -13.47 -16.30 18.87
CA THR A 428 -12.10 -15.78 18.90
C THR A 428 -12.12 -14.26 19.07
N ALA A 429 -12.96 -13.56 18.30
CA ALA A 429 -13.12 -12.11 18.40
C ALA A 429 -13.59 -11.64 19.79
N ARG A 430 -14.57 -12.34 20.39
CA ARG A 430 -15.02 -12.06 21.76
C ARG A 430 -13.92 -12.25 22.80
N THR A 431 -13.10 -13.28 22.63
CA THR A 431 -11.96 -13.55 23.53
C THR A 431 -10.93 -12.42 23.45
N LEU A 432 -10.61 -11.97 22.23
CA LEU A 432 -9.69 -10.85 22.02
C LEU A 432 -10.25 -9.52 22.53
N ASN A 433 -11.55 -9.25 22.39
CA ASN A 433 -12.19 -8.10 23.02
C ASN A 433 -11.98 -8.09 24.54
N GLN A 434 -12.21 -9.21 25.20
CA GLN A 434 -12.06 -9.33 26.65
C GLN A 434 -10.62 -9.02 27.11
N LEU A 435 -9.62 -9.39 26.31
CA LEU A 435 -8.21 -9.16 26.62
C LEU A 435 -7.74 -7.73 26.24
N ILE A 436 -8.00 -7.32 25.01
CA ILE A 436 -7.47 -6.06 24.46
C ILE A 436 -8.29 -4.87 24.96
N VAL A 437 -9.61 -4.94 24.85
CA VAL A 437 -10.51 -3.82 25.15
C VAL A 437 -10.80 -3.75 26.65
N ASN A 438 -11.29 -4.84 27.23
CA ASN A 438 -11.77 -4.83 28.62
C ASN A 438 -10.62 -4.85 29.63
N GLN A 439 -9.57 -5.64 29.37
CA GLN A 439 -8.38 -5.71 30.23
C GLN A 439 -7.26 -4.74 29.83
N ARG A 440 -7.45 -3.95 28.76
CA ARG A 440 -6.50 -2.91 28.31
C ARG A 440 -5.10 -3.45 27.97
N LEU A 441 -5.02 -4.67 27.40
CA LEU A 441 -3.78 -5.20 26.84
C LEU A 441 -3.56 -4.63 25.43
N LEU A 442 -3.09 -3.38 25.35
CA LEU A 442 -3.09 -2.57 24.14
C LEU A 442 -1.87 -2.76 23.23
N THR A 443 -0.90 -3.59 23.63
CA THR A 443 0.29 -3.93 22.83
C THR A 443 0.40 -5.44 22.62
N VAL A 444 1.07 -5.87 21.56
CA VAL A 444 1.28 -7.30 21.27
C VAL A 444 2.02 -7.98 22.42
N GLU A 445 2.97 -7.28 23.03
CA GLU A 445 3.71 -7.74 24.20
C GLU A 445 2.81 -7.96 25.41
N GLN A 446 1.91 -7.02 25.71
CA GLN A 446 0.94 -7.15 26.79
C GLN A 446 -0.04 -8.28 26.53
N LEU A 447 -0.58 -8.38 25.31
CA LEU A 447 -1.48 -9.46 24.92
C LEU A 447 -0.80 -10.83 25.02
N GLY A 448 0.41 -10.96 24.46
CA GLY A 448 1.20 -12.19 24.48
C GLY A 448 1.54 -12.66 25.89
N SER A 449 1.75 -11.74 26.84
CA SER A 449 2.01 -12.11 28.24
C SER A 449 0.88 -12.88 28.92
N VAL A 450 -0.36 -12.77 28.40
CA VAL A 450 -1.55 -13.46 28.91
C VAL A 450 -1.98 -14.59 27.97
N TYR A 451 -1.96 -14.33 26.67
CA TYR A 451 -2.43 -15.28 25.66
C TYR A 451 -1.42 -16.42 25.39
N CYS A 452 -0.12 -16.12 25.43
CA CYS A 452 0.98 -17.06 25.17
C CYS A 452 2.16 -16.83 26.14
N PRO A 453 1.99 -17.08 27.45
CA PRO A 453 2.96 -16.68 28.47
C PRO A 453 4.29 -17.44 28.36
N VAL A 454 5.41 -16.72 28.34
CA VAL A 454 6.76 -17.32 28.35
C VAL A 454 7.01 -18.01 29.69
N GLY A 455 7.46 -19.27 29.64
CA GLY A 455 7.72 -20.08 30.84
C GLY A 455 6.49 -20.80 31.40
N ALA A 456 5.41 -20.89 30.62
CA ALA A 456 4.25 -21.70 30.97
C ALA A 456 4.63 -23.19 31.14
N SER A 457 4.04 -23.87 32.12
CA SER A 457 4.36 -25.27 32.42
C SER A 457 4.04 -26.24 31.28
N ASN A 458 3.15 -25.84 30.36
CA ASN A 458 2.78 -26.59 29.17
C ASN A 458 3.62 -26.23 27.92
N ASP A 459 4.65 -25.38 28.03
CA ASP A 459 5.60 -25.05 26.96
C ASP A 459 7.04 -25.49 27.33
N PRO A 460 7.32 -26.82 27.36
CA PRO A 460 8.63 -27.33 27.77
C PRO A 460 9.75 -27.02 26.77
N LEU A 461 9.41 -26.63 25.54
CA LEU A 461 10.38 -26.27 24.49
C LEU A 461 10.64 -24.75 24.42
N GLY A 462 9.94 -23.96 25.23
CA GLY A 462 10.09 -22.50 25.26
C GLY A 462 9.68 -21.83 23.95
N LEU A 463 8.70 -22.37 23.23
CA LEU A 463 8.25 -21.84 21.95
C LEU A 463 7.49 -20.52 22.09
N ASN A 464 6.89 -20.25 23.25
CA ASN A 464 6.10 -19.04 23.50
C ASN A 464 6.92 -17.74 23.31
N GLN A 465 8.24 -17.81 23.46
CA GLN A 465 9.13 -16.66 23.23
C GLN A 465 9.09 -16.14 21.77
N TYR A 466 8.65 -16.97 20.81
CA TYR A 466 8.58 -16.62 19.39
C TYR A 466 7.22 -16.05 18.97
N TRP A 467 6.21 -16.09 19.85
CA TRP A 467 4.86 -15.66 19.54
C TRP A 467 4.79 -14.17 19.18
N VAL A 468 5.35 -13.28 20.03
CA VAL A 468 5.32 -11.83 19.77
C VAL A 468 6.01 -11.46 18.44
N PRO A 469 7.24 -11.94 18.15
CA PRO A 469 7.85 -11.74 16.83
C PRO A 469 6.99 -12.26 15.68
N ALA A 470 6.40 -13.45 15.80
CA ALA A 470 5.60 -14.05 14.74
C ALA A 470 4.34 -13.22 14.43
N ILE A 471 3.61 -12.80 15.47
CA ILE A 471 2.42 -11.96 15.31
C ILE A 471 2.77 -10.61 14.66
N LYS A 472 3.88 -9.97 15.06
CA LYS A 472 4.33 -8.72 14.44
C LYS A 472 4.70 -8.88 12.96
N GLU A 473 5.26 -10.02 12.55
CA GLU A 473 5.51 -10.29 11.13
C GLU A 473 4.21 -10.59 10.36
N LEU A 474 3.23 -11.27 10.99
CA LEU A 474 1.91 -11.50 10.39
C LEU A 474 1.15 -10.19 10.19
N PHE A 475 1.28 -9.21 11.09
CA PHE A 475 0.69 -7.88 10.90
C PHE A 475 1.14 -7.24 9.60
N VAL A 476 2.45 -7.29 9.30
CA VAL A 476 3.01 -6.75 8.07
C VAL A 476 2.50 -7.51 6.85
N GLN A 477 2.43 -8.84 6.92
CA GLN A 477 1.92 -9.65 5.82
C GLN A 477 0.45 -9.35 5.51
N LEU A 478 -0.35 -9.12 6.54
CA LEU A 478 -1.78 -8.79 6.44
C LEU A 478 -2.05 -7.31 6.11
N GLY A 479 -1.03 -6.51 5.79
CA GLY A 479 -1.19 -5.12 5.36
C GLY A 479 -1.22 -4.08 6.49
N GLY A 480 -0.69 -4.41 7.66
CA GLY A 480 -0.48 -3.49 8.78
C GLY A 480 1.00 -3.17 9.03
N SER A 481 1.29 -2.62 10.22
CA SER A 481 2.65 -2.33 10.68
C SER A 481 2.96 -3.07 11.98
N LYS A 482 4.25 -3.18 12.32
CA LYS A 482 4.68 -3.88 13.55
C LYS A 482 4.21 -3.21 14.85
N GLU A 483 3.91 -1.91 14.79
CA GLU A 483 3.53 -1.09 15.94
C GLU A 483 2.08 -0.57 15.82
N MET A 484 1.24 -1.25 15.02
CA MET A 484 -0.15 -0.86 14.82
C MET A 484 -1.00 -1.01 16.09
N SER A 485 -2.10 -0.25 16.15
CA SER A 485 -3.11 -0.37 17.21
C SER A 485 -3.77 -1.75 17.19
N LEU A 486 -3.96 -2.35 18.38
CA LEU A 486 -4.75 -3.58 18.52
C LEU A 486 -6.27 -3.35 18.50
N LEU A 487 -6.69 -2.12 18.76
CA LEU A 487 -8.09 -1.73 18.73
C LEU A 487 -8.54 -1.48 17.29
N TRP A 488 -9.80 -1.80 17.02
CA TRP A 488 -10.46 -1.29 15.82
C TRP A 488 -10.55 0.22 15.95
N GLN A 489 -9.87 0.93 15.07
CA GLN A 489 -10.13 2.34 14.86
C GLN A 489 -11.07 2.38 13.68
N SER A 490 -12.37 2.25 13.93
CA SER A 490 -13.36 2.67 12.93
C SER A 490 -13.12 4.15 12.70
N ASP A 491 -12.72 4.51 11.49
CA ASP A 491 -13.01 5.84 10.96
C ASP A 491 -14.52 6.11 11.27
N HIS A 492 -14.99 7.17 11.93
CA HIS A 492 -14.54 8.54 12.07
C HIS A 492 -14.93 9.09 13.45
N THR A 493 -14.04 9.84 14.10
CA THR A 493 -14.51 10.78 15.12
C THR A 493 -15.19 11.96 14.41
N VAL A 494 -16.05 12.71 15.09
CA VAL A 494 -16.62 13.95 14.52
C VAL A 494 -15.53 14.91 14.04
N GLY A 495 -14.35 14.91 14.67
CA GLY A 495 -13.20 15.68 14.19
C GLY A 495 -12.68 15.22 12.82
N GLN A 496 -12.69 13.92 12.56
CA GLN A 496 -12.32 13.37 11.25
C GLN A 496 -13.35 13.74 10.18
N GLU A 497 -14.65 13.63 10.47
CA GLU A 497 -15.70 14.07 9.54
C GLU A 497 -15.55 15.56 9.19
N VAL A 498 -15.31 16.41 10.21
CA VAL A 498 -15.03 17.84 10.01
C VAL A 498 -13.79 18.06 9.16
N LEU A 499 -12.72 17.31 9.39
CA LEU A 499 -11.49 17.43 8.62
C LEU A 499 -11.70 17.05 7.15
N ILE A 500 -12.39 15.96 6.89
CA ILE A 500 -12.71 15.50 5.54
C ILE A 500 -13.58 16.54 4.83
N GLN A 501 -14.58 17.08 5.52
CA GLN A 501 -15.40 18.13 4.97
C GLN A 501 -14.61 19.42 4.69
N ALA A 502 -13.63 19.75 5.54
CA ALA A 502 -12.72 20.87 5.32
C ALA A 502 -11.84 20.67 4.06
N ARG A 503 -11.41 19.43 3.80
CA ARG A 503 -10.61 19.06 2.62
C ARG A 503 -11.35 19.23 1.29
N THR A 504 -12.68 19.19 1.27
CA THR A 504 -13.46 19.43 0.04
C THR A 504 -13.27 20.82 -0.54
N LEU A 505 -12.76 21.78 0.25
CA LEU A 505 -12.43 23.13 -0.21
C LEU A 505 -10.94 23.34 -0.52
N TYR A 506 -10.09 22.34 -0.23
CA TYR A 506 -8.68 22.40 -0.59
C TYR A 506 -8.51 22.42 -2.12
N ARG A 507 -7.72 23.37 -2.64
CA ARG A 507 -7.53 23.59 -4.09
C ARG A 507 -8.83 23.86 -4.87
N GLN A 508 -9.87 24.39 -4.22
CA GLN A 508 -11.13 24.77 -4.88
C GLN A 508 -11.26 26.28 -5.11
N ASN A 509 -10.13 27.00 -5.19
CA ASN A 509 -10.08 28.45 -5.45
C ASN A 509 -10.85 29.30 -4.42
N VAL A 510 -10.87 28.84 -3.16
CA VAL A 510 -11.33 29.64 -2.01
C VAL A 510 -10.48 30.90 -1.89
N GLN A 511 -11.10 32.02 -1.52
CA GLN A 511 -10.46 33.31 -1.34
C GLN A 511 -10.57 33.76 0.12
N TYR A 512 -9.44 34.16 0.70
CA TYR A 512 -9.40 34.65 2.06
C TYR A 512 -10.17 35.96 2.17
N SER A 513 -11.19 36.02 3.02
CA SER A 513 -12.01 37.23 3.20
C SER A 513 -12.53 37.39 4.63
N GLN A 514 -12.28 38.57 5.18
CA GLN A 514 -12.91 39.06 6.42
C GLN A 514 -14.04 40.07 6.13
N GLY A 515 -14.49 40.15 4.87
CA GLY A 515 -15.52 41.08 4.41
C GLY A 515 -16.95 40.61 4.66
N PHE A 516 -17.91 41.28 4.02
CA PHE A 516 -19.35 41.01 4.22
C PHE A 516 -19.80 39.62 3.76
N GLU A 517 -19.17 39.07 2.71
CA GLU A 517 -19.51 37.75 2.13
C GLU A 517 -18.84 36.57 2.86
N ARG A 518 -18.10 36.86 3.94
CA ARG A 518 -17.37 35.88 4.74
C ARG A 518 -18.28 34.72 5.20
N GLY A 519 -17.80 33.50 4.97
CA GLY A 519 -18.49 32.26 5.34
C GLY A 519 -19.38 31.70 4.22
N THR A 520 -19.34 32.29 3.03
CA THR A 520 -20.01 31.79 1.82
C THR A 520 -18.98 31.55 0.72
N PHE A 521 -19.08 30.45 -0.02
CA PHE A 521 -18.12 30.13 -1.07
C PHE A 521 -18.09 31.23 -2.16
N PRO A 522 -16.91 31.68 -2.62
CA PRO A 522 -15.58 31.19 -2.27
C PRO A 522 -14.93 31.90 -1.07
N TYR A 523 -15.61 32.79 -0.36
CA TYR A 523 -15.05 33.69 0.66
C TYR A 523 -15.06 33.11 2.09
N HIS A 524 -13.88 32.79 2.62
CA HIS A 524 -13.71 32.34 4.00
C HIS A 524 -12.51 33.01 4.68
N ASP A 525 -12.54 33.18 6.00
CA ASP A 525 -11.33 33.31 6.83
C ASP A 525 -11.06 32.03 7.63
N CYS A 526 -9.97 32.00 8.40
CA CYS A 526 -9.52 30.86 9.20
C CYS A 526 -10.65 30.24 10.04
N SER A 527 -11.40 31.07 10.76
CA SER A 527 -12.46 30.62 11.66
C SER A 527 -13.78 30.31 10.96
N SER A 528 -14.17 31.07 9.93
CA SER A 528 -15.38 30.76 9.16
C SER A 528 -15.20 29.47 8.34
N PHE A 529 -13.97 29.13 7.95
CA PHE A 529 -13.65 27.88 7.30
C PHE A 529 -13.87 26.69 8.24
N VAL A 530 -13.29 26.74 9.44
CA VAL A 530 -13.46 25.68 10.46
C VAL A 530 -14.94 25.54 10.86
N LEU A 531 -15.62 26.65 11.15
CA LEU A 531 -17.04 26.64 11.51
C LEU A 531 -17.94 26.17 10.36
N TRP A 532 -17.59 26.48 9.11
CA TRP A 532 -18.28 25.95 7.94
C TRP A 532 -18.15 24.43 7.89
N ALA A 533 -16.94 23.89 8.07
CA ALA A 533 -16.72 22.44 8.05
C ALA A 533 -17.50 21.73 9.18
N MET A 534 -17.49 22.29 10.39
CA MET A 534 -18.30 21.82 11.52
C MET A 534 -19.80 21.80 11.20
N ARG A 535 -20.34 22.86 10.58
CA ARG A 535 -21.76 22.94 10.22
C ARG A 535 -22.13 21.96 9.11
N SER A 536 -21.24 21.77 8.15
CA SER A 536 -21.47 20.88 7.01
C SER A 536 -21.60 19.42 7.41
N VAL A 537 -20.99 19.01 8.54
CA VAL A 537 -21.22 17.68 9.14
C VAL A 537 -22.40 17.65 10.14
N GLY A 538 -23.19 18.72 10.19
CA GLY A 538 -24.43 18.79 10.98
C GLY A 538 -24.27 19.32 12.40
N LEU A 539 -23.08 19.79 12.82
CA LEU A 539 -22.95 20.42 14.15
C LEU A 539 -23.68 21.78 14.16
N PRO A 540 -24.55 22.05 15.16
CA PRO A 540 -25.34 23.28 15.23
C PRO A 540 -24.52 24.46 15.75
N VAL A 541 -23.36 24.74 15.15
CA VAL A 541 -22.47 25.83 15.56
C VAL A 541 -22.78 27.13 14.83
N PRO A 542 -22.70 28.28 15.51
CA PRO A 542 -22.93 29.57 14.88
C PRO A 542 -21.80 29.95 13.92
N LEU A 543 -22.11 30.74 12.89
CA LEU A 543 -21.07 31.47 12.16
C LEU A 543 -20.43 32.48 13.11
N GLY A 544 -19.12 32.64 13.04
CA GLY A 544 -18.42 33.46 14.02
C GLY A 544 -16.92 33.46 13.84
N SER A 545 -16.19 33.91 14.84
CA SER A 545 -14.73 34.08 14.83
C SER A 545 -14.02 33.03 15.70
N THR A 546 -12.72 33.20 15.93
CA THR A 546 -11.97 32.44 16.96
C THR A 546 -12.59 32.60 18.36
N GLU A 547 -13.20 33.73 18.69
CA GLU A 547 -13.94 33.91 19.96
C GLU A 547 -15.18 33.01 20.03
N THR A 548 -15.82 32.81 18.87
CA THR A 548 -16.93 31.87 18.77
C THR A 548 -16.44 30.44 19.02
N LEU A 549 -15.30 30.03 18.46
CA LEU A 549 -14.72 28.71 18.77
C LEU A 549 -14.43 28.57 20.27
N TYR A 550 -13.86 29.59 20.93
CA TYR A 550 -13.68 29.54 22.39
C TYR A 550 -14.99 29.38 23.17
N SER A 551 -16.09 29.96 22.70
CA SER A 551 -17.40 29.79 23.34
C SER A 551 -17.98 28.38 23.22
N LEU A 552 -17.43 27.54 22.33
CA LEU A 552 -17.83 26.13 22.19
C LEU A 552 -17.08 25.20 23.16
N GLU A 553 -16.10 25.70 23.91
CA GLU A 553 -15.38 24.92 24.91
C GLU A 553 -16.34 24.34 25.97
N GLY A 554 -16.23 23.03 26.22
CA GLY A 554 -17.13 22.31 27.13
C GLY A 554 -18.48 21.91 26.52
N THR A 555 -18.74 22.26 25.25
CA THR A 555 -19.89 21.76 24.47
C THR A 555 -19.40 20.89 23.31
N PHE A 556 -19.03 21.50 22.19
CA PHE A 556 -18.53 20.80 21.00
C PHE A 556 -17.01 20.71 20.96
N LEU A 557 -16.30 21.45 21.81
CA LEU A 557 -14.85 21.42 21.89
C LEU A 557 -14.39 21.01 23.29
N MET A 558 -13.60 19.93 23.34
CA MET A 558 -12.93 19.47 24.56
C MET A 558 -11.47 19.94 24.53
N PRO A 559 -10.99 20.70 25.53
CA PRO A 559 -9.58 21.02 25.64
C PRO A 559 -8.73 19.76 25.74
N ILE A 560 -7.62 19.71 24.99
CA ILE A 560 -6.65 18.62 25.04
C ILE A 560 -5.22 19.17 25.20
N SER A 561 -4.30 18.30 25.62
CA SER A 561 -2.87 18.63 25.59
C SER A 561 -2.33 18.62 24.16
N ARG A 562 -1.15 19.22 23.95
CA ARG A 562 -0.47 19.17 22.65
C ARG A 562 -0.09 17.74 22.27
N GLU A 563 0.26 16.92 23.26
CA GLU A 563 0.70 15.54 23.09
C GLU A 563 -0.45 14.61 22.64
N ASP A 564 -1.70 14.98 22.97
CA ASP A 564 -2.90 14.19 22.65
C ASP A 564 -3.49 14.49 21.26
N VAL A 565 -2.90 15.44 20.53
CA VAL A 565 -3.38 15.88 19.21
C VAL A 565 -3.34 14.73 18.22
N ARG A 566 -4.49 14.54 17.57
CA ARG A 566 -4.70 13.60 16.48
C ARG A 566 -5.21 14.33 15.24
N ALA A 567 -5.16 13.66 14.10
CA ALA A 567 -5.85 14.14 12.90
C ALA A 567 -7.33 14.43 13.22
N GLY A 568 -7.83 15.56 12.73
CA GLY A 568 -9.19 16.04 12.98
C GLY A 568 -9.38 16.88 14.25
N ASP A 569 -8.40 16.94 15.15
CA ASP A 569 -8.41 17.94 16.23
C ASP A 569 -8.14 19.35 15.65
N LEU A 570 -8.53 20.41 16.38
CA LEU A 570 -8.33 21.81 15.95
C LEU A 570 -7.45 22.57 16.93
N PHE A 571 -6.79 23.63 16.45
CA PHE A 571 -6.11 24.60 17.29
C PHE A 571 -6.76 25.99 17.19
N VAL A 572 -6.64 26.79 18.25
CA VAL A 572 -6.93 28.23 18.21
C VAL A 572 -5.75 28.98 18.81
N TRP A 573 -5.11 29.81 18.01
CA TRP A 573 -4.11 30.78 18.45
C TRP A 573 -4.79 32.13 18.72
N GLY A 574 -4.42 32.78 19.82
CA GLY A 574 -4.96 34.09 20.21
C GLY A 574 -5.41 34.12 21.67
N LYS A 575 -5.39 35.28 22.31
CA LYS A 575 -5.85 35.41 23.70
C LYS A 575 -7.39 35.39 23.76
N LYS A 576 -7.98 34.50 24.56
CA LYS A 576 -9.44 34.46 24.80
C LYS A 576 -9.98 35.84 25.18
N GLY A 577 -11.04 36.29 24.53
CA GLY A 577 -11.64 37.63 24.66
C GLY A 577 -10.94 38.74 23.85
N HIS A 578 -9.85 38.44 23.15
CA HIS A 578 -9.03 39.39 22.39
C HIS A 578 -8.47 38.83 21.06
N SER A 579 -9.07 37.77 20.49
CA SER A 579 -8.57 37.07 19.30
C SER A 579 -9.30 37.44 18.00
N LEU A 580 -9.99 38.59 17.93
CA LEU A 580 -10.67 39.04 16.72
C LEU A 580 -9.69 39.53 15.64
N GLY A 581 -10.10 39.42 14.37
CA GLY A 581 -9.33 39.92 13.23
C GLY A 581 -7.96 39.25 13.13
N SER A 582 -6.89 40.05 13.03
CA SER A 582 -5.51 39.55 12.93
C SER A 582 -4.91 39.04 14.25
N TYR A 583 -5.63 39.14 15.37
CA TYR A 583 -5.17 38.68 16.69
C TYR A 583 -5.59 37.23 17.02
N GLY A 584 -6.16 36.53 16.05
CA GLY A 584 -6.48 35.12 16.18
C GLY A 584 -6.27 34.34 14.90
N HIS A 585 -6.02 33.04 15.04
CA HIS A 585 -5.85 32.11 13.94
C HIS A 585 -6.28 30.71 14.35
N THR A 586 -6.72 29.89 13.40
CA THR A 586 -7.23 28.55 13.67
C THR A 586 -7.15 27.68 12.41
N GLY A 587 -7.24 26.37 12.61
CA GLY A 587 -7.17 25.36 11.58
C GLY A 587 -7.31 23.96 12.18
N LEU A 588 -7.30 22.95 11.32
CA LEU A 588 -7.46 21.54 11.67
C LEU A 588 -6.12 20.81 11.50
N PHE A 589 -5.82 19.86 12.39
CA PHE A 589 -4.65 19.00 12.25
C PHE A 589 -4.90 17.89 11.25
N LEU A 590 -3.89 17.61 10.42
CA LEU A 590 -3.92 16.53 9.43
C LEU A 590 -3.31 15.23 9.93
N ASP A 591 -2.57 15.24 11.03
CA ASP A 591 -1.79 14.07 11.48
C ASP A 591 -1.76 13.91 13.00
N ASP A 592 -1.46 12.70 13.42
CA ASP A 592 -1.19 12.36 14.81
C ASP A 592 0.14 12.96 15.26
N GLY A 593 0.12 13.63 16.41
CA GLY A 593 1.23 14.48 16.86
C GLY A 593 1.20 15.89 16.25
N GLY A 594 0.24 16.21 15.38
CA GLY A 594 -0.15 17.55 14.95
C GLY A 594 0.96 18.38 14.31
N LYS A 595 1.76 17.79 13.42
CA LYS A 595 2.85 18.49 12.72
C LYS A 595 2.35 19.34 11.57
N THR A 596 1.19 19.01 11.02
CA THR A 596 0.67 19.57 9.77
C THR A 596 -0.77 20.04 9.98
N ILE A 597 -1.11 21.18 9.39
CA ILE A 597 -2.43 21.80 9.51
C ILE A 597 -3.04 22.12 8.14
N LEU A 598 -4.36 22.04 8.09
CA LEU A 598 -5.21 22.57 7.04
C LEU A 598 -5.89 23.83 7.56
N HIS A 599 -5.69 24.96 6.89
CA HIS A 599 -6.23 26.24 7.34
C HIS A 599 -6.47 27.23 6.20
N CYS A 600 -7.35 28.20 6.44
CA CYS A 600 -7.61 29.30 5.51
C CYS A 600 -6.71 30.50 5.84
N THR A 601 -5.88 30.93 4.91
CA THR A 601 -4.97 32.08 5.06
C THR A 601 -4.62 32.68 3.70
N PRO A 602 -4.27 33.98 3.59
CA PRO A 602 -3.84 34.57 2.32
C PRO A 602 -2.55 33.91 1.79
N ALA A 603 -2.68 32.94 0.89
CA ALA A 603 -1.59 32.11 0.40
C ALA A 603 -0.72 32.87 -0.61
N THR A 604 -1.37 33.60 -1.51
CA THR A 604 -0.73 34.37 -2.59
C THR A 604 0.17 35.49 -2.07
N ALA A 605 -0.19 36.13 -0.95
CA ALA A 605 0.60 37.21 -0.34
C ALA A 605 1.93 36.73 0.30
N ARG A 606 2.06 35.42 0.57
CA ARG A 606 3.28 34.80 1.11
C ARG A 606 4.12 34.07 0.07
N GLY A 607 3.74 34.12 -1.22
CA GLY A 607 4.52 33.56 -2.32
C GLY A 607 4.29 32.06 -2.60
N TYR A 608 3.20 31.48 -2.09
CA TYR A 608 2.83 30.11 -2.44
C TYR A 608 2.06 30.11 -3.77
N GLY A 609 2.54 29.38 -4.78
CA GLY A 609 1.74 29.07 -5.97
C GLY A 609 0.74 27.97 -5.63
N GLN A 610 -0.51 28.32 -5.32
CA GLN A 610 -1.57 27.37 -4.96
C GLN A 610 -2.93 27.82 -5.50
N GLU A 611 -3.83 26.86 -5.76
CA GLU A 611 -5.19 27.05 -6.29
C GLU A 611 -6.19 27.48 -5.20
N GLY A 612 -5.95 28.64 -4.58
CA GLY A 612 -6.78 29.24 -3.53
C GLY A 612 -6.08 29.40 -2.18
N ASP A 613 -6.84 29.85 -1.19
CA ASP A 613 -6.37 30.27 0.15
C ASP A 613 -6.66 29.25 1.26
N ILE A 614 -7.10 28.03 0.92
CA ILE A 614 -7.03 26.86 1.82
C ILE A 614 -5.70 26.16 1.58
N VAL A 615 -4.85 26.12 2.59
CA VAL A 615 -3.47 25.64 2.46
C VAL A 615 -3.14 24.57 3.49
N ILE A 616 -2.18 23.72 3.12
CA ILE A 616 -1.54 22.74 4.00
C ILE A 616 -0.16 23.27 4.36
N THR A 617 0.12 23.41 5.65
CA THR A 617 1.41 23.93 6.15
C THR A 617 1.87 23.16 7.39
N PRO A 618 3.16 23.20 7.74
CA PRO A 618 3.59 22.80 9.09
C PRO A 618 2.88 23.65 10.15
N PHE A 619 2.52 23.06 11.28
CA PHE A 619 1.94 23.79 12.41
C PHE A 619 2.91 24.88 12.92
N GLU A 620 4.17 24.49 13.12
CA GLU A 620 5.21 25.39 13.60
C GLU A 620 5.54 26.47 12.55
N GLY A 621 5.44 27.73 12.96
CA GLY A 621 5.65 28.90 12.08
C GLY A 621 4.38 29.38 11.35
N TYR A 622 3.28 28.63 11.39
CA TYR A 622 2.03 28.98 10.68
C TYR A 622 0.79 29.04 11.57
N ALA A 623 0.83 28.45 12.77
CA ALA A 623 -0.26 28.56 13.75
C ALA A 623 -0.48 29.98 14.29
N GLY A 624 0.55 30.83 14.21
CA GLY A 624 0.60 32.16 14.80
C GLY A 624 1.91 32.38 15.55
N ASP A 625 2.19 33.60 15.99
CA ASP A 625 3.39 33.89 16.77
C ASP A 625 3.18 33.50 18.24
N LEU A 626 3.84 32.42 18.66
CA LEU A 626 3.77 31.87 20.02
C LEU A 626 4.30 32.85 21.09
N GLN A 627 5.08 33.87 20.71
CA GLN A 627 5.53 34.92 21.63
C GLN A 627 4.45 35.98 21.88
N LEU A 628 3.49 36.13 20.96
CA LEU A 628 2.45 37.17 21.03
C LEU A 628 1.16 36.67 21.69
N ALA A 629 0.82 35.39 21.53
CA ALA A 629 -0.37 34.80 22.12
C ALA A 629 -0.25 33.27 22.32
N PRO A 630 -1.01 32.71 23.27
CA PRO A 630 -1.05 31.26 23.47
C PRO A 630 -1.79 30.53 22.34
N VAL A 631 -1.56 29.21 22.24
CA VAL A 631 -2.34 28.28 21.43
C VAL A 631 -3.10 27.33 22.35
N TYR A 632 -4.35 27.07 22.01
CA TYR A 632 -5.21 26.09 22.65
C TYR A 632 -5.54 24.98 21.65
N PHE A 633 -5.59 23.73 22.13
CA PHE A 633 -5.85 22.54 21.32
C PHE A 633 -7.18 21.93 21.75
N TYR A 634 -7.97 21.49 20.79
CA TYR A 634 -9.32 21.01 21.02
C TYR A 634 -9.62 19.76 20.23
N ARG A 635 -10.26 18.79 20.91
CA ARG A 635 -10.94 17.68 20.26
C ARG A 635 -12.39 18.03 20.01
N LEU A 636 -12.88 17.77 18.79
CA LEU A 636 -14.28 17.94 18.47
C LEU A 636 -15.11 16.81 19.08
N LEU A 637 -16.23 17.20 19.68
CA LEU A 637 -17.24 16.30 20.22
C LEU A 637 -18.48 16.34 19.33
N GLY A 638 -19.11 15.18 19.12
CA GLY A 638 -20.44 15.12 18.51
C GLY A 638 -21.52 15.63 19.46
N GLU A 639 -22.76 15.70 18.96
CA GLU A 639 -23.89 15.79 19.88
C GLU A 639 -23.87 14.58 20.81
N ASN A 640 -23.94 14.82 22.13
CA ASN A 640 -24.23 13.76 23.08
C ASN A 640 -25.61 13.18 22.73
N LYS A 641 -25.65 12.08 21.99
CA LYS A 641 -26.88 11.30 21.77
C LYS A 641 -27.22 10.46 22.99
#